data_AF-A0A6I9VXW3-F1
#
_entry.id   AF-A0A6I9VXW3-F1
#
_cell.length_a   1.000
_cell.length_b   1.000
_cell.length_c   1.000
_cell.angle_alpha   90.00
_cell.angle_beta   90.00
_cell.angle_gamma   90.00
#
_symmetry.space_group_name_H-M   'P 1'
#
loop_
_entity.id
_entity.type
_entity.pdbx_description
1 polymer ?
#
loop_
_entity_poly.entity_id
_entity_poly.type
_entity_poly.pdbx_seq_one_letter_code
_entity_poly.pdbx_strand_id
1 'polypeptide(L)'
;MASNHSSQRSRVKGTLELYHAYISDSSSIENDNGDVSDSGGWELVQPESNSPIEQSADITMVNRPLPPGWEERQDANGRTYYVNHIARFTQWERPEPDTTATSGIVEQRNLDTAATEFQRRFHISADDEGRHRNSVVNQTDDNVDSPAGSRRSSEQIESPKPTLPVSNDEGLPPGWGMQVAPNGRIFFIDHNERATTWIDPRTGRPSSIPNHIAPSTTSRNDLDQLGPLPEGWEERVHTDGRIFFIDHNTRTTQWEDPRMSNPQIAGPAVPYSRDYKRKYEYLKSQLRKPNNVPNKFEIKVGRNNILEDSYRIISSVNRVDILKTKLWVEFEGEVGLDYGGLAREWFFLLSKEMFNPYYGLFEYSATDNYTLQINPCSGVCNEEHLNYFKFIGRIAGMAVYHGKLLDAFFIRPFYKMMLGKPIDLKDMESVDSEYYNSLLWIKENDPSELELTFSLDEESFGHTSQRDLKPDGANIPLTDENKDEYISLVIQWRFVSRVQEQMNAFLEGFNALIPPTLVKIFDEHELELLMCGIQHIDVKDWKQNTLYKGDYHANHIVVQWFWRVVLSFSNEMRSRLLQFVTGTSRVPMNGFKELYGSNGPQLFTIERWGTPENYPRAHTCFNRIDLPPYKSYQQLRDKLVKAIEGSQGFAGVD
;
A
#
# COMPACT_ATOMS: atom_id res chain seq x y z
N MET A 1 32.88 -49.14 20.64
CA MET A 1 32.49 -49.79 19.38
C MET A 1 31.08 -50.34 19.56
N ALA A 2 30.03 -50.07 18.79
CA ALA A 2 29.65 -49.08 17.77
C ALA A 2 28.09 -49.15 17.75
N SER A 3 27.35 -48.11 18.18
CA SER A 3 26.59 -47.12 17.38
C SER A 3 25.48 -47.65 16.43
N ASN A 4 24.22 -47.25 16.68
CA ASN A 4 23.38 -46.57 15.68
C ASN A 4 22.16 -45.84 16.29
N HIS A 5 21.91 -44.64 15.77
CA HIS A 5 20.93 -43.61 16.18
C HIS A 5 19.50 -43.89 15.68
N SER A 6 18.46 -43.42 16.40
CA SER A 6 17.43 -42.56 15.77
C SER A 6 16.59 -41.74 16.79
N SER A 7 16.28 -40.52 16.33
CA SER A 7 15.52 -39.37 16.84
C SER A 7 14.45 -39.55 17.95
N GLN A 8 14.57 -38.72 19.00
CA GLN A 8 13.44 -38.27 19.82
C GLN A 8 12.79 -37.05 19.15
N ARG A 9 11.50 -37.14 18.78
CA ARG A 9 10.45 -36.09 18.89
C ARG A 9 9.26 -36.40 17.99
N SER A 10 8.14 -36.84 18.58
CA SER A 10 6.79 -36.36 18.24
C SER A 10 5.81 -36.83 19.32
N ARG A 11 5.27 -35.90 20.10
CA ARG A 11 4.13 -36.14 21.00
C ARG A 11 2.93 -35.38 20.46
N VAL A 12 2.44 -35.80 19.30
CA VAL A 12 1.11 -35.42 18.81
C VAL A 12 0.17 -36.54 19.23
N LYS A 13 -0.75 -36.26 20.17
CA LYS A 13 -1.93 -37.10 20.39
C LYS A 13 -3.06 -36.46 19.60
N GLY A 14 -3.45 -37.10 18.51
CA GLY A 14 -4.68 -36.81 17.78
C GLY A 14 -5.55 -38.06 17.79
N THR A 15 -6.86 -37.86 17.86
CA THR A 15 -7.86 -38.93 17.75
C THR A 15 -8.25 -39.04 16.28
N LEU A 16 -8.15 -40.25 15.71
CA LEU A 16 -8.56 -40.56 14.34
C LEU A 16 -9.95 -41.21 14.42
N GLU A 17 -10.98 -40.56 13.87
CA GLU A 17 -12.27 -41.23 13.61
C GLU A 17 -12.28 -41.71 12.16
N LEU A 18 -12.34 -43.04 12.00
CA LEU A 18 -12.42 -43.71 10.70
C LEU A 18 -13.88 -44.09 10.44
N TYR A 19 -14.48 -43.52 9.39
CA TYR A 19 -15.77 -43.94 8.89
C TYR A 19 -15.58 -45.01 7.82
N HIS A 20 -16.14 -46.20 8.04
CA HIS A 20 -16.19 -47.29 7.07
C HIS A 20 -17.62 -47.36 6.51
N ALA A 21 -17.79 -47.14 5.21
CA ALA A 21 -19.02 -47.48 4.50
C ALA A 21 -18.74 -48.58 3.48
N TYR A 22 -19.47 -49.68 3.62
CA TYR A 22 -19.41 -50.85 2.75
C TYR A 22 -20.30 -50.60 1.53
N ILE A 23 -19.74 -50.69 0.32
CA ILE A 23 -20.50 -50.65 -0.93
C ILE A 23 -20.71 -52.09 -1.36
N SER A 24 -21.95 -52.58 -1.28
CA SER A 24 -22.34 -53.89 -1.79
C SER A 24 -22.72 -53.77 -3.27
N ASP A 25 -21.92 -54.39 -4.14
CA ASP A 25 -22.30 -54.69 -5.52
C ASP A 25 -23.24 -55.91 -5.54
N SER A 26 -24.39 -55.80 -6.20
CA SER A 26 -25.07 -56.97 -6.77
C SER A 26 -25.97 -56.58 -7.95
N SER A 27 -25.50 -56.96 -9.14
CA SER A 27 -26.29 -57.09 -10.35
C SER A 27 -27.14 -58.37 -10.32
N SER A 28 -28.41 -58.21 -10.73
CA SER A 28 -29.31 -59.19 -11.39
C SER A 28 -29.62 -60.55 -10.72
N ILE A 29 -30.92 -60.83 -10.51
CA ILE A 29 -31.69 -61.96 -11.10
C ILE A 29 -33.19 -61.81 -10.73
N GLU A 30 -34.02 -62.36 -11.62
CA GLU A 30 -35.45 -62.19 -11.91
C GLU A 30 -36.47 -62.88 -10.96
N ASN A 31 -37.75 -62.51 -11.21
CA ASN A 31 -39.01 -63.31 -11.20
C ASN A 31 -39.91 -63.39 -9.95
N ASP A 32 -41.01 -62.60 -10.05
CA ASP A 32 -42.40 -63.02 -10.30
C ASP A 32 -43.34 -63.52 -9.18
N ASN A 33 -44.60 -63.04 -9.32
CA ASN A 33 -45.91 -63.47 -8.80
C ASN A 33 -46.45 -63.03 -7.41
N GLY A 34 -47.60 -62.32 -7.46
CA GLY A 34 -48.84 -62.88 -6.91
C GLY A 34 -49.67 -62.06 -5.90
N ASP A 35 -50.69 -61.36 -6.43
CA ASP A 35 -52.09 -61.20 -5.96
C ASP A 35 -52.51 -60.60 -4.58
N VAL A 36 -53.17 -59.43 -4.68
CA VAL A 36 -54.62 -59.12 -4.44
C VAL A 36 -55.24 -59.07 -3.01
N SER A 37 -55.71 -57.86 -2.67
CA SER A 37 -56.88 -57.38 -1.86
C SER A 37 -57.08 -57.87 -0.41
N ASP A 38 -57.40 -57.00 0.54
CA ASP A 38 -58.80 -56.67 0.89
C ASP A 38 -58.92 -55.33 1.69
N SER A 39 -60.16 -54.95 1.96
CA SER A 39 -60.78 -53.63 1.92
C SER A 39 -61.16 -53.01 3.29
N GLY A 40 -61.44 -51.70 3.27
CA GLY A 40 -62.66 -51.14 3.89
C GLY A 40 -62.55 -50.24 5.14
N GLY A 41 -62.99 -48.97 5.01
CA GLY A 41 -63.82 -48.33 6.06
C GLY A 41 -63.60 -46.84 6.44
N TRP A 42 -64.23 -45.92 5.68
CA TRP A 42 -64.95 -44.65 6.03
C TRP A 42 -64.40 -43.67 7.11
N GLU A 43 -63.96 -42.44 6.80
CA GLU A 43 -64.65 -41.17 6.38
C GLU A 43 -65.13 -40.28 7.56
N LEU A 44 -64.61 -39.03 7.69
CA LEU A 44 -65.40 -37.77 7.63
C LEU A 44 -64.58 -36.46 7.82
N VAL A 45 -64.46 -35.71 6.70
CA VAL A 45 -64.83 -34.28 6.49
C VAL A 45 -64.04 -33.14 7.16
N GLN A 46 -63.33 -32.38 6.30
CA GLN A 46 -62.87 -30.99 6.48
C GLN A 46 -64.02 -29.98 6.22
N PRO A 47 -63.81 -28.68 6.47
CA PRO A 47 -63.96 -27.76 5.33
C PRO A 47 -62.87 -26.68 5.22
N GLU A 48 -62.16 -26.74 4.08
CA GLU A 48 -61.81 -25.72 3.07
C GLU A 48 -61.65 -24.23 3.49
N SER A 49 -60.65 -23.47 3.00
CA SER A 49 -60.37 -23.30 1.56
C SER A 49 -59.07 -22.55 1.23
N ASN A 50 -58.49 -22.93 0.08
CA ASN A 50 -57.62 -22.20 -0.86
C ASN A 50 -56.09 -22.07 -0.61
N SER A 51 -55.37 -23.01 -1.23
CA SER A 51 -54.13 -22.72 -1.99
C SER A 51 -54.46 -22.58 -3.48
N PRO A 52 -53.56 -22.04 -4.33
CA PRO A 52 -52.89 -22.98 -5.25
C PRO A 52 -51.41 -22.67 -5.62
N ILE A 53 -50.64 -23.77 -5.71
CA ILE A 53 -49.51 -24.09 -6.61
C ILE A 53 -48.11 -23.54 -6.25
N GLU A 54 -47.28 -24.39 -5.63
CA GLU A 54 -45.80 -24.36 -5.74
C GLU A 54 -45.35 -25.33 -6.85
N GLN A 55 -44.51 -24.83 -7.75
CA GLN A 55 -43.81 -25.64 -8.77
C GLN A 55 -42.44 -26.06 -8.24
N SER A 56 -42.22 -27.36 -8.28
CA SER A 56 -40.97 -28.08 -8.03
C SER A 56 -39.91 -27.76 -9.10
N ALA A 57 -38.78 -27.16 -8.70
CA ALA A 57 -37.59 -26.99 -9.55
C ALA A 57 -36.24 -27.33 -8.86
N ASP A 58 -36.21 -27.78 -7.61
CA ASP A 58 -34.96 -27.79 -6.82
C ASP A 58 -34.17 -29.11 -6.73
N ILE A 59 -34.58 -30.20 -7.41
CA ILE A 59 -33.93 -31.51 -7.20
C ILE A 59 -32.94 -31.90 -8.33
N THR A 60 -32.82 -31.13 -9.41
CA THR A 60 -31.96 -31.49 -10.56
C THR A 60 -30.59 -30.80 -10.64
N MET A 61 -30.25 -29.87 -9.74
CA MET A 61 -28.99 -29.11 -9.81
C MET A 61 -27.80 -29.73 -9.07
N VAL A 62 -27.99 -30.75 -8.23
CA VAL A 62 -26.91 -31.24 -7.33
C VAL A 62 -25.82 -32.08 -8.05
N ASN A 63 -26.04 -32.54 -9.29
CA ASN A 63 -25.18 -33.55 -9.94
C ASN A 63 -24.38 -33.12 -11.20
N ARG A 64 -24.17 -31.81 -11.48
CA ARG A 64 -23.37 -31.37 -12.65
C ARG A 64 -21.89 -31.05 -12.30
N PRO A 65 -20.90 -31.51 -13.07
CA PRO A 65 -19.48 -31.20 -12.82
C PRO A 65 -19.18 -29.71 -13.03
N LEU A 66 -18.34 -29.13 -12.16
CA LEU A 66 -17.93 -27.72 -12.24
C LEU A 66 -17.03 -27.45 -13.46
N PRO A 67 -17.00 -26.21 -13.99
CA PRO A 67 -16.10 -25.85 -15.09
C PRO A 67 -14.62 -26.00 -14.69
N PRO A 68 -13.70 -26.19 -15.66
CA PRO A 68 -12.28 -26.36 -15.36
C PRO A 68 -11.70 -25.19 -14.57
N GLY A 69 -10.98 -25.49 -13.48
CA GLY A 69 -10.41 -24.49 -12.58
C GLY A 69 -11.31 -24.11 -11.40
N TRP A 70 -12.53 -24.63 -11.32
CA TRP A 70 -13.45 -24.38 -10.21
C TRP A 70 -13.48 -25.51 -9.18
N GLU A 71 -13.48 -25.16 -7.90
CA GLU A 71 -13.58 -26.08 -6.75
C GLU A 71 -14.70 -25.62 -5.80
N GLU A 72 -15.55 -26.55 -5.35
CA GLU A 72 -16.55 -26.27 -4.32
C GLU A 72 -15.94 -26.43 -2.91
N ARG A 73 -16.19 -25.45 -2.03
CA ARG A 73 -15.74 -25.44 -0.64
C ARG A 73 -16.85 -25.00 0.31
N GLN A 74 -16.71 -25.31 1.59
CA GLN A 74 -17.62 -24.87 2.65
C GLN A 74 -16.90 -23.98 3.65
N ASP A 75 -17.57 -22.91 4.10
CA ASP A 75 -17.06 -22.03 5.15
C ASP A 75 -17.21 -22.66 6.55
N ALA A 76 -16.69 -21.98 7.58
CA ALA A 76 -16.77 -22.43 8.98
C ALA A 76 -18.22 -22.56 9.51
N ASN A 77 -19.19 -22.01 8.78
CA ASN A 77 -20.61 -22.03 9.11
C ASN A 77 -21.38 -23.05 8.24
N GLY A 78 -20.69 -23.83 7.42
CA GLY A 78 -21.27 -24.88 6.56
C GLY A 78 -21.89 -24.36 5.25
N ARG A 79 -21.65 -23.10 4.88
CA ARG A 79 -22.17 -22.52 3.63
C ARG A 79 -21.22 -22.81 2.47
N THR A 80 -21.77 -23.26 1.35
CA THR A 80 -21.02 -23.62 0.14
C THR A 80 -20.64 -22.38 -0.68
N TYR A 81 -19.39 -22.33 -1.14
CA TYR A 81 -18.86 -21.32 -2.06
C TYR A 81 -17.92 -21.96 -3.10
N TYR A 82 -17.69 -21.28 -4.21
CA TYR A 82 -16.94 -21.80 -5.36
C TYR A 82 -15.66 -21.00 -5.57
N VAL A 83 -14.54 -21.70 -5.77
CA VAL A 83 -13.19 -21.16 -5.87
C VAL A 83 -12.66 -21.34 -7.28
N ASN A 84 -12.28 -20.25 -7.94
CA ASN A 84 -11.61 -20.29 -9.24
C ASN A 84 -10.08 -20.22 -9.07
N HIS A 85 -9.39 -21.33 -9.32
CA HIS A 85 -7.93 -21.44 -9.20
C HIS A 85 -7.16 -20.75 -10.33
N ILE A 86 -7.82 -20.49 -11.46
CA ILE A 86 -7.23 -19.84 -12.64
C ILE A 86 -7.26 -18.31 -12.47
N ALA A 87 -8.42 -17.77 -12.10
CA ALA A 87 -8.64 -16.32 -11.94
C ALA A 87 -8.47 -15.82 -10.50
N ARG A 88 -8.20 -16.73 -9.54
CA ARG A 88 -7.87 -16.42 -8.14
C ARG A 88 -8.93 -15.60 -7.39
N PHE A 89 -10.20 -15.89 -7.63
CA PHE A 89 -11.32 -15.31 -6.90
C PHE A 89 -12.32 -16.39 -6.46
N THR A 90 -13.26 -16.00 -5.60
CA THR A 90 -14.31 -16.87 -5.08
C THR A 90 -15.68 -16.23 -5.25
N GLN A 91 -16.71 -17.05 -5.41
CA GLN A 91 -18.10 -16.58 -5.48
C GLN A 91 -19.04 -17.54 -4.75
N TRP A 92 -20.21 -17.04 -4.37
CA TRP A 92 -21.23 -17.84 -3.67
C TRP A 92 -22.15 -18.60 -4.63
N GLU A 93 -22.23 -18.15 -5.88
CA GLU A 93 -23.06 -18.77 -6.92
C GLU A 93 -22.31 -19.89 -7.63
N ARG A 94 -23.01 -20.97 -7.99
CA ARG A 94 -22.38 -22.08 -8.73
C ARG A 94 -22.03 -21.63 -10.16
N PRO A 95 -20.76 -21.75 -10.58
CA PRO A 95 -20.37 -21.40 -11.95
C PRO A 95 -20.98 -22.41 -12.95
N GLU A 96 -21.67 -21.89 -13.97
CA GLU A 96 -22.33 -22.70 -15.00
C GLU A 96 -21.33 -23.13 -16.11
N PRO A 97 -21.39 -24.37 -16.63
CA PRO A 97 -20.56 -24.80 -17.73
C PRO A 97 -21.11 -24.29 -19.08
N ASP A 98 -20.31 -23.46 -19.77
CA ASP A 98 -20.58 -23.01 -21.14
C ASP A 98 -20.75 -24.22 -22.08
N THR A 99 -21.96 -24.39 -22.60
CA THR A 99 -22.29 -25.47 -23.52
C THR A 99 -22.15 -25.00 -24.97
N THR A 100 -20.93 -24.69 -25.42
CA THR A 100 -20.60 -24.67 -26.87
C THR A 100 -19.10 -24.86 -27.10
N ALA A 101 -18.70 -26.10 -27.37
CA ALA A 101 -17.39 -26.39 -27.95
C ALA A 101 -17.49 -26.32 -29.49
N THR A 102 -16.86 -25.32 -30.12
CA THR A 102 -16.28 -25.48 -31.46
C THR A 102 -15.03 -24.60 -31.61
N SER A 103 -13.90 -25.29 -31.63
CA SER A 103 -12.55 -24.98 -32.13
C SER A 103 -12.20 -23.58 -32.66
N GLY A 104 -11.20 -22.97 -32.04
CA GLY A 104 -10.18 -22.13 -32.69
C GLY A 104 -10.40 -20.63 -32.60
N ILE A 105 -9.38 -19.91 -32.08
CA ILE A 105 -9.21 -18.45 -31.96
C ILE A 105 -9.66 -17.90 -30.59
N VAL A 106 -8.77 -17.98 -29.59
CA VAL A 106 -8.98 -17.48 -28.22
C VAL A 106 -8.08 -16.27 -27.85
N GLU A 107 -7.25 -15.75 -28.76
CA GLU A 107 -6.37 -14.60 -28.43
C GLU A 107 -6.81 -13.24 -28.97
N GLN A 108 -8.02 -13.11 -29.53
CA GLN A 108 -8.47 -11.83 -30.09
C GLN A 108 -9.87 -11.36 -29.69
N ARG A 109 -10.63 -12.14 -28.92
CA ARG A 109 -11.99 -11.77 -28.46
C ARG A 109 -12.06 -11.14 -27.07
N ASN A 110 -10.98 -11.19 -26.27
CA ASN A 110 -10.98 -10.61 -24.92
C ASN A 110 -10.72 -9.10 -24.89
N LEU A 111 -10.33 -8.47 -26.01
CA LEU A 111 -10.25 -7.02 -26.11
C LEU A 111 -11.54 -6.38 -26.63
N ASP A 112 -12.26 -7.05 -27.56
CA ASP A 112 -13.50 -6.50 -28.11
C ASP A 112 -14.69 -6.64 -27.15
N THR A 113 -14.77 -7.68 -26.31
CA THR A 113 -15.84 -7.76 -25.29
C THR A 113 -15.65 -6.70 -24.21
N ALA A 114 -14.41 -6.45 -23.75
CA ALA A 114 -14.10 -5.38 -22.81
C ALA A 114 -14.32 -3.98 -23.41
N ALA A 115 -14.01 -3.77 -24.70
CA ALA A 115 -14.29 -2.52 -25.39
C ALA A 115 -15.80 -2.29 -25.65
N THR A 116 -16.56 -3.36 -25.90
CA THR A 116 -18.01 -3.27 -26.15
C THR A 116 -18.82 -3.13 -24.85
N GLU A 117 -18.34 -3.69 -23.72
CA GLU A 117 -18.90 -3.44 -22.38
C GLU A 117 -18.56 -2.04 -21.85
N PHE A 118 -17.41 -1.49 -22.23
CA PHE A 118 -17.03 -0.11 -21.90
C PHE A 118 -17.87 0.92 -22.68
N GLN A 119 -18.24 0.62 -23.93
CA GLN A 119 -19.06 1.52 -24.77
C GLN A 119 -20.57 1.53 -24.44
N ARG A 120 -21.07 0.59 -23.62
CA ARG A 120 -22.51 0.51 -23.25
C ARG A 120 -22.89 1.29 -22.00
N ARG A 121 -21.92 1.80 -21.25
CA ARG A 121 -22.15 2.65 -20.05
C ARG A 121 -22.39 4.13 -20.36
N PHE A 122 -22.38 4.52 -21.63
CA PHE A 122 -22.65 5.90 -22.05
C PHE A 122 -23.58 5.93 -23.27
N HIS A 123 -24.82 6.40 -23.08
CA HIS A 123 -25.68 7.08 -24.06
C HIS A 123 -26.89 7.62 -23.28
N ILE A 124 -27.15 8.93 -23.24
CA ILE A 124 -27.70 9.82 -24.30
C ILE A 124 -27.45 11.28 -23.85
N SER A 125 -27.19 12.34 -24.63
CA SER A 125 -26.82 12.68 -26.04
C SER A 125 -26.30 14.16 -26.03
N ALA A 126 -25.80 14.85 -27.06
CA ALA A 126 -25.98 14.79 -28.51
C ALA A 126 -24.84 15.50 -29.29
N ASP A 127 -24.96 15.37 -30.62
CA ASP A 127 -24.09 15.71 -31.74
C ASP A 127 -23.66 17.19 -31.90
N ASP A 128 -22.46 17.42 -32.48
CA ASP A 128 -22.30 18.45 -33.51
C ASP A 128 -21.40 17.98 -34.66
N GLU A 129 -21.90 18.25 -35.87
CA GLU A 129 -21.29 17.95 -37.16
C GLU A 129 -20.18 18.96 -37.50
N GLY A 130 -18.94 18.49 -37.60
CA GLY A 130 -17.80 19.29 -38.05
C GLY A 130 -16.96 18.58 -39.11
N ARG A 131 -17.47 18.55 -40.35
CA ARG A 131 -16.81 18.12 -41.59
C ARG A 131 -15.27 18.26 -41.61
N HIS A 132 -14.55 17.19 -41.95
CA HIS A 132 -13.66 17.17 -43.12
C HIS A 132 -13.28 15.73 -43.51
N ARG A 133 -13.84 15.31 -44.64
CA ARG A 133 -13.68 14.00 -45.29
C ARG A 133 -12.39 14.04 -46.15
N ASN A 134 -11.44 13.17 -45.85
CA ASN A 134 -10.32 12.86 -46.76
C ASN A 134 -10.70 11.62 -47.60
N SER A 135 -10.93 11.81 -48.89
CA SER A 135 -10.92 10.73 -49.88
C SER A 135 -10.02 11.12 -51.05
N VAL A 136 -9.00 10.30 -51.25
CA VAL A 136 -8.06 10.26 -52.38
C VAL A 136 -8.80 10.01 -53.70
N VAL A 137 -8.59 10.84 -54.74
CA VAL A 137 -8.49 10.43 -56.17
C VAL A 137 -7.69 11.48 -57.00
N ASN A 138 -6.71 10.96 -57.73
CA ASN A 138 -5.92 11.45 -58.88
C ASN A 138 -6.43 12.61 -59.76
N GLN A 139 -5.52 13.48 -60.24
CA GLN A 139 -5.09 13.53 -61.67
C GLN A 139 -3.97 14.57 -61.99
N THR A 140 -3.00 14.07 -62.77
CA THR A 140 -2.20 14.65 -63.88
C THR A 140 -1.01 15.62 -63.70
N ASP A 141 0.17 15.07 -64.04
CA ASP A 141 1.20 15.50 -64.99
C ASP A 141 2.05 16.77 -64.74
N ASP A 142 3.37 16.58 -64.53
CA ASP A 142 4.35 16.70 -65.62
C ASP A 142 5.79 16.27 -65.21
N ASN A 143 6.23 15.17 -65.82
CA ASN A 143 7.44 14.98 -66.65
C ASN A 143 8.91 15.08 -66.12
N VAL A 144 9.67 14.03 -66.52
CA VAL A 144 11.14 13.85 -66.75
C VAL A 144 12.11 14.07 -65.58
N ASP A 145 13.12 13.24 -65.28
CA ASP A 145 13.88 12.25 -66.05
C ASP A 145 14.51 11.20 -65.09
N SER A 146 14.69 9.97 -65.57
CA SER A 146 15.37 8.84 -64.92
C SER A 146 16.87 8.85 -65.32
N PRO A 147 17.76 7.84 -65.04
CA PRO A 147 17.48 6.51 -64.49
C PRO A 147 18.56 5.85 -63.57
N ALA A 148 18.10 4.72 -62.99
CA ALA A 148 18.77 3.42 -62.83
C ALA A 148 20.00 3.31 -61.88
N GLY A 149 20.15 2.26 -61.06
CA GLY A 149 19.38 1.02 -60.87
C GLY A 149 19.67 0.44 -59.47
N SER A 150 18.73 -0.22 -58.79
CA SER A 150 18.25 -1.60 -59.01
C SER A 150 19.36 -2.61 -58.67
N ARG A 151 19.21 -3.65 -57.84
CA ARG A 151 18.05 -4.34 -57.24
C ARG A 151 18.62 -5.49 -56.37
N ARG A 152 17.87 -5.88 -55.31
CA ARG A 152 17.60 -7.24 -54.74
C ARG A 152 18.79 -8.24 -54.59
N SER A 153 18.87 -9.08 -53.54
CA SER A 153 17.82 -9.92 -52.93
C SER A 153 18.30 -10.55 -51.61
N SER A 154 17.30 -11.00 -50.85
CA SER A 154 17.27 -11.91 -49.69
C SER A 154 18.31 -13.04 -49.64
N GLU A 155 18.85 -13.35 -48.46
CA GLU A 155 18.62 -14.61 -47.71
C GLU A 155 19.51 -14.70 -46.46
N GLN A 156 19.11 -15.62 -45.57
CA GLN A 156 19.50 -15.88 -44.19
C GLN A 156 21.01 -16.21 -43.98
N ILE A 157 21.42 -16.19 -42.70
CA ILE A 157 22.38 -17.10 -42.01
C ILE A 157 23.51 -16.38 -41.22
N GLU A 158 23.58 -16.76 -39.94
CA GLU A 158 24.71 -16.80 -38.99
C GLU A 158 25.44 -15.54 -38.49
N SER A 159 25.64 -15.56 -37.17
CA SER A 159 26.59 -14.74 -36.41
C SER A 159 28.03 -15.17 -36.71
N PRO A 160 28.99 -14.22 -36.74
CA PRO A 160 30.31 -14.51 -36.22
C PRO A 160 30.86 -13.47 -35.25
N LYS A 161 31.66 -14.01 -34.32
CA LYS A 161 32.43 -13.39 -33.24
C LYS A 161 33.57 -12.46 -33.75
N PRO A 162 34.12 -11.60 -32.87
CA PRO A 162 34.81 -10.36 -33.22
C PRO A 162 36.27 -10.54 -33.68
N THR A 163 36.68 -9.70 -34.63
CA THR A 163 38.05 -9.53 -35.13
C THR A 163 38.70 -8.30 -34.46
N LEU A 164 39.98 -8.44 -34.09
CA LEU A 164 40.82 -7.43 -33.45
C LEU A 164 41.06 -6.19 -34.35
N PRO A 165 41.20 -4.97 -33.79
CA PRO A 165 41.38 -3.76 -34.59
C PRO A 165 42.85 -3.51 -34.97
N VAL A 166 43.04 -3.18 -36.26
CA VAL A 166 44.27 -2.65 -36.87
C VAL A 166 44.24 -1.12 -36.80
N SER A 167 45.40 -0.54 -36.46
CA SER A 167 45.72 0.89 -36.34
C SER A 167 45.81 1.62 -37.69
N ASN A 168 45.19 2.80 -37.81
CA ASN A 168 45.45 3.77 -38.88
C ASN A 168 45.83 5.15 -38.31
N ASP A 169 46.94 5.67 -38.81
CA ASP A 169 47.69 6.86 -38.41
C ASP A 169 47.43 7.98 -39.44
N GLU A 170 46.78 9.07 -39.02
CA GLU A 170 46.64 10.32 -39.80
C GLU A 170 47.11 11.47 -38.91
N GLY A 171 48.26 12.06 -39.29
CA GLY A 171 49.21 12.73 -38.40
C GLY A 171 48.78 14.07 -37.81
N LEU A 172 49.33 14.37 -36.62
CA LEU A 172 49.16 15.63 -35.90
C LEU A 172 49.80 16.84 -36.63
N PRO A 173 49.38 18.09 -36.32
CA PRO A 173 50.01 19.29 -36.85
C PRO A 173 51.53 19.34 -36.55
N PRO A 174 52.34 19.99 -37.40
CA PRO A 174 53.79 20.08 -37.21
C PRO A 174 54.16 20.65 -35.84
N GLY A 175 55.00 19.92 -35.09
CA GLY A 175 55.41 20.30 -33.73
C GLY A 175 54.54 19.72 -32.61
N TRP A 176 53.50 18.94 -32.92
CA TRP A 176 52.67 18.27 -31.92
C TRP A 176 52.98 16.78 -31.82
N GLY A 177 53.18 16.29 -30.60
CA GLY A 177 53.29 14.88 -30.24
C GLY A 177 52.01 14.36 -29.59
N MET A 178 51.68 13.08 -29.80
CA MET A 178 50.61 12.38 -29.08
C MET A 178 51.24 11.37 -28.13
N GLN A 179 50.78 11.33 -26.88
CA GLN A 179 51.22 10.31 -25.94
C GLN A 179 50.07 9.83 -25.05
N VAL A 180 50.15 8.59 -24.58
CA VAL A 180 49.17 8.00 -23.68
C VAL A 180 49.73 8.05 -22.26
N ALA A 181 48.99 8.69 -21.34
CA ALA A 181 49.34 8.73 -19.93
C ALA A 181 49.14 7.36 -19.26
N PRO A 182 49.74 7.08 -18.08
CA PRO A 182 49.62 5.78 -17.42
C PRO A 182 48.17 5.34 -17.12
N ASN A 183 47.23 6.28 -17.06
CA ASN A 183 45.79 6.05 -16.91
C ASN A 183 45.07 5.77 -18.25
N GLY A 184 45.82 5.50 -19.33
CA GLY A 184 45.31 5.23 -20.67
C GLY A 184 44.82 6.46 -21.43
N ARG A 185 44.75 7.64 -20.80
CA ARG A 185 44.21 8.84 -21.45
C ARG A 185 45.25 9.45 -22.39
N ILE A 186 44.82 9.82 -23.59
CA ILE A 186 45.67 10.49 -24.57
C ILE A 186 45.88 11.96 -24.13
N PHE A 187 47.11 12.42 -24.12
CA PHE A 187 47.47 13.83 -24.04
C PHE A 187 48.35 14.22 -25.22
N PHE A 188 48.36 15.51 -25.52
CA PHE A 188 49.08 16.09 -26.64
C PHE A 188 50.19 16.99 -26.11
N ILE A 189 51.35 16.93 -26.76
CA ILE A 189 52.57 17.64 -26.41
C ILE A 189 52.83 18.66 -27.50
N ASP A 190 52.80 19.94 -27.17
CA ASP A 190 53.24 20.99 -28.08
C ASP A 190 54.75 21.19 -27.90
N HIS A 191 55.54 20.78 -28.88
CA HIS A 191 57.00 20.96 -28.87
C HIS A 191 57.43 22.40 -29.20
N ASN A 192 56.56 23.22 -29.77
CA ASN A 192 56.82 24.64 -30.04
C ASN A 192 56.71 25.46 -28.75
N GLU A 193 55.67 25.20 -27.95
CA GLU A 193 55.44 25.89 -26.66
C GLU A 193 56.01 25.14 -25.44
N ARG A 194 56.53 23.92 -25.65
CA ARG A 194 57.03 23.02 -24.60
C ARG A 194 56.00 22.77 -23.49
N ALA A 195 54.73 22.62 -23.88
CA ALA A 195 53.60 22.43 -22.98
C ALA A 195 52.85 21.13 -23.29
N THR A 196 52.16 20.57 -22.30
CA THR A 196 51.28 19.41 -22.46
C THR A 196 49.82 19.79 -22.21
N THR A 197 48.91 19.24 -23.01
CA THR A 197 47.47 19.52 -22.92
C THR A 197 46.64 18.27 -23.16
N TRP A 198 45.44 18.25 -22.58
CA TRP A 198 44.45 17.20 -22.80
C TRP A 198 43.52 17.51 -23.99
N ILE A 199 43.73 18.62 -24.69
CA ILE A 199 42.88 19.07 -25.80
C ILE A 199 43.55 18.69 -27.11
N ASP A 200 42.82 18.02 -28.01
CA ASP A 200 43.36 17.64 -29.32
C ASP A 200 43.49 18.90 -30.21
N PRO A 201 44.70 19.26 -30.67
CA PRO A 201 44.95 20.47 -31.45
C PRO A 201 44.24 20.46 -32.82
N ARG A 202 43.78 19.29 -33.29
CA ARG A 202 43.05 19.15 -34.56
C ARG A 202 41.56 19.48 -34.41
N THR A 203 40.99 19.21 -33.23
CA THR A 203 39.52 19.27 -33.03
C THR A 203 39.08 20.29 -31.98
N GLY A 204 40.01 20.80 -31.17
CA GLY A 204 39.71 21.70 -30.06
C GLY A 204 38.92 21.04 -28.92
N ARG A 205 38.74 19.72 -28.96
CA ARG A 205 37.97 18.96 -27.96
C ARG A 205 38.91 18.27 -26.97
N PRO A 206 38.52 18.16 -25.68
CA PRO A 206 39.28 17.38 -24.72
C PRO A 206 39.29 15.91 -25.12
N SER A 207 40.45 15.26 -24.96
CA SER A 207 40.63 13.84 -25.22
C SER A 207 39.69 13.03 -24.34
N SER A 208 39.02 12.07 -24.98
CA SER A 208 38.12 11.13 -24.31
C SER A 208 38.88 10.43 -23.19
N ILE A 209 38.33 10.51 -21.98
CA ILE A 209 38.82 9.71 -20.85
C ILE A 209 38.53 8.26 -21.25
N PRO A 210 39.53 7.37 -21.30
CA PRO A 210 39.25 5.97 -21.57
C PRO A 210 38.32 5.51 -20.47
N ASN A 211 37.18 4.93 -20.87
CA ASN A 211 36.39 4.13 -19.96
C ASN A 211 37.35 3.08 -19.39
N HIS A 212 37.72 3.25 -18.12
CA HIS A 212 38.24 2.15 -17.35
C HIS A 212 37.12 1.11 -17.34
N ILE A 213 37.20 0.17 -18.27
CA ILE A 213 36.80 -1.21 -18.03
C ILE A 213 37.71 -1.63 -16.87
N ALA A 214 37.28 -1.28 -15.66
CA ALA A 214 37.78 -1.92 -14.48
C ALA A 214 37.54 -3.42 -14.70
N PRO A 215 38.53 -4.30 -14.42
CA PRO A 215 38.23 -5.71 -14.27
C PRO A 215 37.08 -5.78 -13.27
N SER A 216 36.02 -6.48 -13.65
CA SER A 216 34.79 -6.65 -12.90
C SER A 216 35.05 -6.94 -11.43
N THR A 217 35.19 -5.88 -10.64
CA THR A 217 34.98 -5.92 -9.21
C THR A 217 33.47 -5.95 -9.04
N THR A 218 32.93 -7.16 -9.19
CA THR A 218 31.78 -7.70 -8.45
C THR A 218 30.54 -6.80 -8.42
N SER A 219 29.45 -7.26 -9.04
CA SER A 219 28.04 -6.86 -8.87
C SER A 219 27.70 -6.14 -7.55
N ARG A 220 28.10 -4.87 -7.40
CA ARG A 220 27.77 -4.01 -6.24
C ARG A 220 26.63 -3.04 -6.56
N ASN A 221 26.30 -2.84 -7.84
CA ASN A 221 25.30 -1.85 -8.26
C ASN A 221 23.86 -2.36 -8.30
N ASP A 222 23.60 -3.67 -8.33
CA ASP A 222 22.22 -4.21 -8.33
C ASP A 222 21.59 -4.24 -6.93
N LEU A 223 22.40 -4.13 -5.88
CA LEU A 223 21.92 -4.27 -4.51
C LEU A 223 21.23 -3.00 -4.02
N ASP A 224 21.70 -1.82 -4.40
CA ASP A 224 21.27 -0.59 -3.75
C ASP A 224 20.05 0.07 -4.38
N GLN A 225 19.71 -0.20 -5.64
CA GLN A 225 18.59 0.44 -6.37
C GLN A 225 18.53 2.00 -6.25
N LEU A 226 19.56 2.65 -5.70
CA LEU A 226 19.62 4.08 -5.37
C LEU A 226 19.73 5.00 -6.59
N GLY A 227 19.63 4.44 -7.80
CA GLY A 227 19.86 5.14 -9.06
C GLY A 227 21.30 5.67 -9.22
N PRO A 228 21.60 6.31 -10.36
CA PRO A 228 22.88 6.98 -10.58
C PRO A 228 23.01 8.18 -9.63
N LEU A 229 24.26 8.57 -9.33
CA LEU A 229 24.53 9.82 -8.63
C LEU A 229 24.11 11.01 -9.51
N PRO A 230 23.79 12.18 -8.92
CA PRO A 230 23.52 13.39 -9.69
C PRO A 230 24.70 13.76 -10.59
N GLU A 231 24.44 14.51 -11.66
CA GLU A 231 25.47 14.89 -12.63
C GLU A 231 26.63 15.65 -11.96
N GLY A 232 27.86 15.26 -12.28
CA GLY A 232 29.07 15.83 -11.71
C GLY A 232 29.46 15.27 -10.32
N TRP A 233 28.74 14.29 -9.78
CA TRP A 233 29.11 13.62 -8.53
C TRP A 233 29.84 12.30 -8.76
N GLU A 234 30.87 12.02 -7.96
CA GLU A 234 31.64 10.77 -7.98
C GLU A 234 31.75 10.16 -6.58
N GLU A 235 31.43 8.87 -6.44
CA GLU A 235 31.66 8.10 -5.20
C GLU A 235 33.08 7.52 -5.20
N ARG A 236 33.81 7.73 -4.10
CA ARG A 236 35.16 7.20 -3.87
C ARG A 236 35.24 6.56 -2.48
N VAL A 237 36.16 5.60 -2.35
CA VAL A 237 36.47 4.94 -1.08
C VAL A 237 37.82 5.46 -0.57
N HIS A 238 37.83 5.99 0.65
CA HIS A 238 39.03 6.43 1.34
C HIS A 238 39.87 5.22 1.79
N THR A 239 41.15 5.43 2.13
CA THR A 239 42.09 4.36 2.46
C THR A 239 41.70 3.52 3.69
N ASP A 240 40.82 4.05 4.53
CA ASP A 240 40.25 3.37 5.70
C ASP A 240 38.91 2.67 5.40
N GLY A 241 38.50 2.61 4.13
CA GLY A 241 37.27 1.97 3.67
C GLY A 241 36.01 2.85 3.77
N ARG A 242 36.11 4.08 4.28
CA ARG A 242 34.96 5.01 4.34
C ARG A 242 34.62 5.55 2.95
N ILE A 243 33.33 5.75 2.70
CA ILE A 243 32.86 6.28 1.41
C ILE A 243 32.76 7.80 1.51
N PHE A 244 33.27 8.51 0.50
CA PHE A 244 33.12 9.94 0.34
C PHE A 244 32.72 10.28 -1.11
N PHE A 245 32.14 11.45 -1.28
CA PHE A 245 31.61 11.94 -2.55
C PHE A 245 32.37 13.18 -2.99
N ILE A 246 32.69 13.24 -4.28
CA ILE A 246 33.38 14.36 -4.92
C ILE A 246 32.37 15.06 -5.82
N ASP A 247 32.14 16.35 -5.59
CA ASP A 247 31.39 17.19 -6.50
C ASP A 247 32.36 17.89 -7.45
N HIS A 248 32.38 17.47 -8.72
CA HIS A 248 33.21 18.04 -9.76
C HIS A 248 32.72 19.42 -10.21
N ASN A 249 31.46 19.79 -9.94
CA ASN A 249 30.91 21.10 -10.27
C ASN A 249 31.47 22.17 -9.33
N THR A 250 31.45 21.91 -8.01
CA THR A 250 31.97 22.83 -6.99
C THR A 250 33.44 22.56 -6.62
N ARG A 251 34.01 21.45 -7.10
CA ARG A 251 35.35 20.94 -6.76
C ARG A 251 35.52 20.74 -5.25
N THR A 252 34.47 20.26 -4.59
CA THR A 252 34.46 19.97 -3.16
C THR A 252 34.33 18.47 -2.90
N THR A 253 34.69 18.04 -1.69
CA THR A 253 34.48 16.67 -1.24
C THR A 253 33.65 16.66 0.04
N GLN A 254 32.78 15.68 0.19
CA GLN A 254 31.94 15.52 1.37
C GLN A 254 31.72 14.05 1.71
N TRP A 255 31.35 13.79 2.97
CA TRP A 255 31.02 12.44 3.46
C TRP A 255 29.54 12.11 3.30
N GLU A 256 28.73 13.09 2.93
CA GLU A 256 27.28 12.94 2.77
C GLU A 256 26.93 12.55 1.34
N ASP A 257 26.06 11.54 1.21
CA ASP A 257 25.56 11.12 -0.09
C ASP A 257 24.71 12.24 -0.69
N PRO A 258 25.03 12.75 -1.90
CA PRO A 258 24.27 13.84 -2.52
C PRO A 258 22.80 13.47 -2.74
N ARG A 259 22.47 12.17 -2.86
CA ARG A 259 21.08 11.69 -3.01
C ARG A 259 20.24 11.92 -1.75
N MET A 260 20.84 12.19 -0.59
CA MET A 260 20.13 12.61 0.62
C MET A 260 19.39 13.95 0.46
N SER A 261 19.76 14.74 -0.55
CA SER A 261 19.08 15.98 -0.89
C SER A 261 17.95 15.81 -1.90
N ASN A 262 17.83 14.64 -2.53
CA ASN A 262 16.77 14.33 -3.48
C ASN A 262 15.50 13.87 -2.75
N PRO A 263 14.39 14.64 -2.77
CA PRO A 263 13.17 14.29 -2.05
C PRO A 263 12.54 12.96 -2.51
N GLN A 264 12.76 12.57 -3.77
CA GLN A 264 12.24 11.31 -4.32
C GLN A 264 12.94 10.08 -3.73
N ILE A 265 14.18 10.25 -3.28
CA ILE A 265 14.97 9.17 -2.68
C ILE A 265 14.91 9.30 -1.16
N ALA A 266 15.29 10.43 -0.61
CA ALA A 266 15.39 10.64 0.84
C ALA A 266 14.04 10.82 1.54
N GLY A 267 12.96 11.06 0.80
CA GLY A 267 11.67 11.50 1.34
C GLY A 267 11.56 13.04 1.32
N PRO A 268 10.32 13.59 1.25
CA PRO A 268 10.09 15.02 1.29
C PRO A 268 10.52 15.60 2.63
N ALA A 269 11.13 16.78 2.60
CA ALA A 269 11.55 17.47 3.81
C ALA A 269 10.35 17.75 4.72
N VAL A 270 10.49 17.45 6.01
CA VAL A 270 9.42 17.67 6.99
C VAL A 270 9.27 19.17 7.25
N PRO A 271 8.13 19.81 6.90
CA PRO A 271 7.93 21.21 7.18
C PRO A 271 7.68 21.42 8.68
N TYR A 272 8.58 22.16 9.35
CA TYR A 272 8.39 22.51 10.75
C TYR A 272 7.27 23.55 10.90
N SER A 273 6.17 23.19 11.57
CA SER A 273 5.08 24.12 11.89
C SER A 273 5.11 24.51 13.36
N ARG A 274 5.57 25.74 13.61
CA ARG A 274 5.56 26.34 14.96
C ARG A 274 4.14 26.55 15.48
N ASP A 275 3.19 26.78 14.57
CA ASP A 275 1.78 26.96 14.90
C ASP A 275 1.15 25.64 15.36
N TYR A 276 1.34 24.56 14.60
CA TYR A 276 0.92 23.22 15.00
C TYR A 276 1.49 22.83 16.35
N LYS A 277 2.79 23.04 16.56
CA LYS A 277 3.44 22.73 17.84
C LYS A 277 2.73 23.42 19.02
N ARG A 278 2.37 24.70 18.85
CA ARG A 278 1.64 25.45 19.87
C ARG A 278 0.25 24.87 20.12
N LYS A 279 -0.49 24.54 19.05
CA LYS A 279 -1.82 23.89 19.15
C LYS A 279 -1.73 22.54 19.87
N TYR A 280 -0.72 21.74 19.54
CA TYR A 280 -0.45 20.44 20.16
C TYR A 280 -0.08 20.54 21.65
N GLU A 281 0.81 21.47 22.00
CA GLU A 281 1.17 21.73 23.40
C GLU A 281 -0.05 22.23 24.19
N TYR A 282 -0.88 23.09 23.57
CA TYR A 282 -2.14 23.53 24.16
C TYR A 282 -3.09 22.35 24.39
N LEU A 283 -3.34 21.51 23.39
CA LEU A 283 -4.14 20.28 23.51
C LEU A 283 -3.65 19.42 24.69
N LYS A 284 -2.35 19.08 24.73
CA LYS A 284 -1.74 18.30 25.81
C LYS A 284 -1.90 18.95 27.19
N SER A 285 -1.80 20.27 27.28
CA SER A 285 -1.94 20.99 28.55
C SER A 285 -3.37 20.92 29.12
N GLN A 286 -4.37 20.77 28.24
CA GLN A 286 -5.78 20.65 28.59
C GLN A 286 -6.19 19.20 28.90
N LEU A 287 -5.54 18.22 28.26
CA LEU A 287 -5.74 16.79 28.50
C LEU A 287 -5.07 16.32 29.79
N ARG A 288 -5.61 16.77 30.94
CA ARG A 288 -5.10 16.40 32.27
C ARG A 288 -5.57 15.00 32.67
N LYS A 289 -4.70 14.32 33.43
CA LYS A 289 -5.04 13.03 34.04
C LYS A 289 -6.28 13.19 34.93
N PRO A 290 -7.32 12.37 34.74
CA PRO A 290 -8.50 12.44 35.59
C PRO A 290 -8.13 12.07 37.04
N ASN A 291 -8.86 12.67 37.99
CA ASN A 291 -8.75 12.33 39.41
C ASN A 291 -9.62 11.10 39.71
N ASN A 292 -9.32 10.36 40.78
CA ASN A 292 -10.07 9.18 41.22
C ASN A 292 -10.17 8.03 40.21
N VAL A 293 -9.12 7.80 39.42
CA VAL A 293 -8.97 6.64 38.52
C VAL A 293 -7.80 5.76 38.97
N PRO A 294 -7.78 4.47 38.62
CA PRO A 294 -6.62 3.61 38.86
C PRO A 294 -5.32 4.17 38.26
N ASN A 295 -4.17 3.79 38.82
CA ASN A 295 -2.87 4.23 38.30
C ASN A 295 -2.55 3.65 36.92
N LYS A 296 -3.08 2.46 36.62
CA LYS A 296 -2.90 1.75 35.34
C LYS A 296 -4.20 1.10 34.88
N PHE A 297 -4.34 0.95 33.58
CA PHE A 297 -5.37 0.15 32.94
C PHE A 297 -4.69 -1.01 32.20
N GLU A 298 -5.00 -2.24 32.62
CA GLU A 298 -4.39 -3.46 32.08
C GLU A 298 -5.18 -3.95 30.87
N ILE A 299 -4.48 -4.21 29.77
CA ILE A 299 -5.02 -4.74 28.52
C ILE A 299 -4.28 -6.04 28.24
N LYS A 300 -5.00 -7.17 28.30
CA LYS A 300 -4.46 -8.50 28.05
C LYS A 300 -5.03 -9.03 26.75
N VAL A 301 -4.19 -9.24 25.74
CA VAL A 301 -4.64 -9.57 24.37
C VAL A 301 -3.75 -10.64 23.74
N GLY A 302 -4.34 -11.52 22.92
CA GLY A 302 -3.58 -12.43 22.08
C GLY A 302 -3.17 -11.75 20.77
N ARG A 303 -1.95 -12.01 20.26
CA ARG A 303 -1.50 -11.44 18.97
C ARG A 303 -2.39 -11.87 17.80
N ASN A 304 -2.86 -13.12 17.81
CA ASN A 304 -3.69 -13.68 16.74
C ASN A 304 -5.14 -13.16 16.74
N ASN A 305 -5.61 -12.60 17.86
CA ASN A 305 -7.00 -12.18 18.05
C ASN A 305 -7.08 -10.74 18.60
N ILE A 306 -6.12 -9.90 18.21
CA ILE A 306 -5.91 -8.59 18.82
C ILE A 306 -7.15 -7.69 18.69
N LEU A 307 -7.86 -7.75 17.55
CA LEU A 307 -9.05 -6.92 17.31
C LEU A 307 -10.19 -7.28 18.26
N GLU A 308 -10.57 -8.56 18.29
CA GLU A 308 -11.68 -9.08 19.09
C GLU A 308 -11.43 -8.95 20.59
N ASP A 309 -10.22 -9.28 21.06
CA ASP A 309 -9.87 -9.15 22.47
C ASP A 309 -9.88 -7.67 22.90
N SER A 310 -9.31 -6.79 22.08
CA SER A 310 -9.32 -5.35 22.32
C SER A 310 -10.75 -4.78 22.30
N TYR A 311 -11.58 -5.22 21.36
CA TYR A 311 -12.99 -4.82 21.27
C TYR A 311 -13.74 -5.17 22.55
N ARG A 312 -13.65 -6.42 23.03
CA ARG A 312 -14.30 -6.86 24.27
C ARG A 312 -13.86 -6.03 25.47
N ILE A 313 -12.54 -5.82 25.62
CA ILE A 313 -11.98 -5.08 26.76
C ILE A 313 -12.45 -3.63 26.72
N ILE A 314 -12.23 -2.91 25.62
CA ILE A 314 -12.47 -1.46 25.54
C ILE A 314 -13.96 -1.13 25.47
N SER A 315 -14.78 -1.95 24.81
CA SER A 315 -16.22 -1.73 24.73
C SER A 315 -16.91 -1.96 26.08
N SER A 316 -16.41 -2.89 26.91
CA SER A 316 -16.95 -3.14 28.26
C SER A 316 -16.67 -2.02 29.27
N VAL A 317 -15.76 -1.09 28.95
CA VAL A 317 -15.46 0.04 29.85
C VAL A 317 -16.58 1.07 29.83
N ASN A 318 -17.37 1.10 30.90
CA ASN A 318 -18.44 2.08 31.09
C ASN A 318 -17.89 3.46 31.49
N ARG A 319 -16.87 3.50 32.36
CA ARG A 319 -16.24 4.75 32.81
C ARG A 319 -15.05 5.09 31.92
N VAL A 320 -15.29 5.92 30.91
CA VAL A 320 -14.30 6.29 29.88
C VAL A 320 -13.03 6.92 30.46
N ASP A 321 -13.09 7.59 31.62
CA ASP A 321 -11.90 8.14 32.27
C ASP A 321 -10.83 7.09 32.65
N ILE A 322 -11.21 5.82 32.78
CA ILE A 322 -10.24 4.74 33.03
C ILE A 322 -9.30 4.57 31.82
N LEU A 323 -9.79 4.78 30.60
CA LEU A 323 -9.00 4.71 29.36
C LEU A 323 -7.95 5.82 29.25
N LYS A 324 -8.08 6.88 30.06
CA LYS A 324 -7.12 8.00 30.17
C LYS A 324 -5.98 7.72 31.17
N THR A 325 -5.98 6.57 31.84
CA THR A 325 -4.91 6.16 32.75
C THR A 325 -3.72 5.57 32.00
N LYS A 326 -2.60 5.31 32.68
CA LYS A 326 -1.43 4.70 32.03
C LYS A 326 -1.80 3.31 31.51
N LEU A 327 -1.70 3.11 30.20
CA LEU A 327 -1.96 1.81 29.57
C LEU A 327 -0.84 0.84 29.92
N TRP A 328 -1.22 -0.38 30.28
CA TRP A 328 -0.33 -1.50 30.56
C TRP A 328 -0.77 -2.68 29.69
N VAL A 329 -0.06 -2.92 28.59
CA VAL A 329 -0.40 -3.97 27.63
C VAL A 329 0.43 -5.21 27.88
N GLU A 330 -0.23 -6.37 27.93
CA GLU A 330 0.37 -7.69 28.08
C GLU A 330 -0.12 -8.60 26.95
N PHE A 331 0.82 -9.15 26.17
CA PHE A 331 0.50 -10.14 25.14
C PHE A 331 0.51 -11.54 25.75
N GLU A 332 -0.53 -12.32 25.48
CA GLU A 332 -0.65 -13.68 26.02
C GLU A 332 0.55 -14.55 25.60
N GLY A 333 1.21 -15.18 26.57
CA GLY A 333 2.36 -16.05 26.34
C GLY A 333 3.71 -15.33 26.22
N GLU A 334 3.76 -14.00 26.34
CA GLU A 334 4.99 -13.20 26.25
C GLU A 334 5.37 -12.58 27.59
N VAL A 335 6.65 -12.73 28.01
CA VAL A 335 7.18 -12.07 29.20
C VAL A 335 7.67 -10.68 28.80
N GLY A 336 6.76 -9.71 28.79
CA GLY A 336 7.06 -8.32 28.48
C GLY A 336 7.00 -7.41 29.70
N LEU A 337 8.06 -6.65 29.98
CA LEU A 337 8.04 -5.55 30.95
C LEU A 337 7.57 -4.27 30.23
N ASP A 338 6.29 -3.90 30.39
CA ASP A 338 5.73 -2.75 29.66
C ASP A 338 6.18 -1.41 30.22
N TYR A 339 7.33 -0.93 29.74
CA TYR A 339 7.72 0.47 29.92
C TYR A 339 7.03 1.39 28.90
N GLY A 340 6.11 0.92 28.06
CA GLY A 340 5.35 1.72 27.06
C GLY A 340 5.66 1.38 25.60
N GLY A 341 6.55 0.41 25.36
CA GLY A 341 6.82 -0.15 24.03
C GLY A 341 5.68 -1.05 23.54
N LEU A 342 5.14 -1.91 24.42
CA LEU A 342 4.03 -2.81 24.07
C LEU A 342 2.75 -2.04 23.78
N ALA A 343 2.49 -0.96 24.52
CA ALA A 343 1.38 -0.07 24.21
C ALA A 343 1.48 0.55 22.80
N ARG A 344 2.68 0.94 22.33
CA ARG A 344 2.86 1.47 20.96
C ARG A 344 2.57 0.40 19.92
N GLU A 345 3.14 -0.78 20.14
CA GLU A 345 2.92 -1.92 19.26
C GLU A 345 1.44 -2.31 19.18
N TRP A 346 0.75 -2.33 20.31
CA TRP A 346 -0.67 -2.64 20.35
C TRP A 346 -1.50 -1.68 19.51
N PHE A 347 -1.28 -0.36 19.61
CA PHE A 347 -1.96 0.61 18.73
C PHE A 347 -1.67 0.35 17.26
N PHE A 348 -0.42 0.02 16.92
CA PHE A 348 -0.02 -0.28 15.54
C PHE A 348 -0.71 -1.54 15.01
N LEU A 349 -0.59 -2.67 15.72
CA LEU A 349 -1.19 -3.95 15.30
C LEU A 349 -2.71 -3.85 15.24
N LEU A 350 -3.32 -3.22 16.25
CA LEU A 350 -4.76 -3.01 16.29
C LEU A 350 -5.21 -2.11 15.14
N SER A 351 -4.47 -1.04 14.81
CA SER A 351 -4.82 -0.20 13.66
C SER A 351 -4.83 -0.96 12.34
N LYS A 352 -3.88 -1.88 12.12
CA LYS A 352 -3.87 -2.71 10.92
C LYS A 352 -5.09 -3.60 10.81
N GLU A 353 -5.53 -4.21 11.91
CA GLU A 353 -6.72 -5.06 11.92
C GLU A 353 -8.02 -4.24 11.82
N MET A 354 -8.15 -3.13 12.57
CA MET A 354 -9.35 -2.28 12.56
C MET A 354 -9.66 -1.70 11.18
N PHE A 355 -8.62 -1.36 10.42
CA PHE A 355 -8.74 -0.71 9.12
C PHE A 355 -8.60 -1.68 7.95
N ASN A 356 -8.59 -2.98 8.24
CA ASN A 356 -8.56 -4.01 7.22
C ASN A 356 -9.92 -4.06 6.48
N PRO A 357 -9.95 -3.83 5.15
CA PRO A 357 -11.19 -3.83 4.38
C PRO A 357 -11.95 -5.15 4.41
N TYR A 358 -11.30 -6.27 4.74
CA TYR A 358 -11.96 -7.58 4.86
C TYR A 358 -13.05 -7.62 5.94
N TYR A 359 -12.97 -6.76 6.97
CA TYR A 359 -14.03 -6.65 7.99
C TYR A 359 -15.26 -5.87 7.50
N GLY A 360 -15.23 -5.30 6.29
CA GLY A 360 -16.36 -4.59 5.69
C GLY A 360 -16.67 -3.23 6.33
N LEU A 361 -15.85 -2.75 7.28
CA LEU A 361 -16.03 -1.44 7.92
C LEU A 361 -15.48 -0.30 7.05
N PHE A 362 -14.33 -0.52 6.41
CA PHE A 362 -13.68 0.44 5.53
C PHE A 362 -13.46 -0.16 4.15
N GLU A 363 -13.37 0.70 3.15
CA GLU A 363 -13.02 0.36 1.77
C GLU A 363 -11.90 1.29 1.28
N TYR A 364 -11.16 0.86 0.25
CA TYR A 364 -10.19 1.74 -0.40
C TYR A 364 -10.90 2.81 -1.25
N SER A 365 -10.24 3.94 -1.47
CA SER A 365 -10.71 4.93 -2.45
C SER A 365 -10.60 4.38 -3.88
N ALA A 366 -11.35 4.95 -4.82
CA ALA A 366 -11.29 4.54 -6.22
C ALA A 366 -9.96 4.92 -6.90
N THR A 367 -9.32 6.00 -6.41
CA THR A 367 -8.11 6.56 -7.02
C THR A 367 -6.84 5.85 -6.55
N ASP A 368 -6.81 5.33 -5.32
CA ASP A 368 -5.64 4.62 -4.79
C ASP A 368 -5.97 3.42 -3.87
N ASN A 369 -5.11 2.41 -3.89
CA ASN A 369 -5.22 1.20 -3.04
C ASN A 369 -4.68 1.43 -1.62
N TYR A 370 -4.71 2.68 -1.13
CA TYR A 370 -4.04 3.05 0.11
C TYR A 370 -4.88 3.93 1.02
N THR A 371 -5.62 4.90 0.49
CA THR A 371 -6.51 5.70 1.33
C THR A 371 -7.81 4.97 1.58
N LEU A 372 -8.31 5.14 2.80
CA LEU A 372 -9.46 4.47 3.35
C LEU A 372 -10.63 5.44 3.48
N GLN A 373 -11.80 4.94 3.16
CA GLN A 373 -13.08 5.60 3.43
C GLN A 373 -14.00 4.62 4.15
N ILE A 374 -14.99 5.14 4.87
CA ILE A 374 -16.02 4.30 5.50
C ILE A 374 -16.79 3.58 4.39
N ASN A 375 -16.95 2.27 4.52
CA ASN A 375 -17.83 1.50 3.64
C ASN A 375 -19.29 1.83 3.98
N PRO A 376 -20.08 2.42 3.07
CA PRO A 376 -21.50 2.73 3.31
C PRO A 376 -22.30 1.47 3.59
N CYS A 377 -21.94 0.37 2.94
CA CYS A 377 -22.59 -0.94 3.06
C CYS A 377 -22.11 -1.72 4.29
N SER A 378 -21.37 -1.09 5.22
CA SER A 378 -20.84 -1.76 6.42
C SER A 378 -21.92 -2.47 7.24
N GLY A 379 -23.15 -1.94 7.27
CA GLY A 379 -24.27 -2.54 8.00
C GLY A 379 -24.80 -3.83 7.38
N VAL A 380 -24.56 -4.04 6.07
CA VAL A 380 -24.93 -5.29 5.38
C VAL A 380 -23.91 -6.38 5.66
N CYS A 381 -22.63 -6.02 5.76
CA CYS A 381 -21.56 -6.97 6.09
C CYS A 381 -21.51 -7.34 7.58
N ASN A 382 -21.93 -6.43 8.46
CA ASN A 382 -21.85 -6.59 9.91
C ASN A 382 -22.98 -5.83 10.63
N GLU A 383 -23.88 -6.57 11.28
CA GLU A 383 -25.01 -6.00 12.04
C GLU A 383 -24.55 -5.09 13.19
N GLU A 384 -23.40 -5.38 13.78
CA GLU A 384 -22.83 -4.65 14.91
C GLU A 384 -21.85 -3.54 14.47
N HIS A 385 -21.83 -3.17 13.19
CA HIS A 385 -20.85 -2.22 12.63
C HIS A 385 -20.79 -0.90 13.40
N LEU A 386 -21.92 -0.35 13.88
CA LEU A 386 -21.94 0.90 14.65
C LEU A 386 -21.17 0.77 15.96
N ASN A 387 -21.27 -0.38 16.64
CA ASN A 387 -20.52 -0.62 17.87
C ASN A 387 -19.01 -0.73 17.59
N TYR A 388 -18.64 -1.31 16.44
CA TYR A 388 -17.27 -1.27 15.95
C TYR A 388 -16.79 0.15 15.66
N PHE A 389 -17.57 0.99 14.96
CA PHE A 389 -17.18 2.39 14.72
C PHE A 389 -17.00 3.16 16.03
N LYS A 390 -17.88 2.96 17.01
CA LYS A 390 -17.75 3.55 18.36
C LYS A 390 -16.49 3.08 19.07
N PHE A 391 -16.17 1.79 19.00
CA PHE A 391 -14.92 1.24 19.50
C PHE A 391 -13.70 1.88 18.83
N ILE A 392 -13.68 1.95 17.50
CA ILE A 392 -12.59 2.55 16.71
C ILE A 392 -12.44 4.03 17.08
N GLY A 393 -13.56 4.75 17.27
CA GLY A 393 -13.58 6.11 17.78
C GLY A 393 -12.91 6.23 19.14
N ARG A 394 -13.20 5.32 20.09
CA ARG A 394 -12.53 5.28 21.39
C ARG A 394 -11.03 5.04 21.24
N ILE A 395 -10.61 4.10 20.38
CA ILE A 395 -9.19 3.83 20.13
C ILE A 395 -8.48 5.05 19.54
N ALA A 396 -9.10 5.74 18.57
CA ALA A 396 -8.57 6.99 18.02
C ALA A 396 -8.45 8.09 19.09
N GLY A 397 -9.46 8.24 19.94
CA GLY A 397 -9.40 9.16 21.08
C GLY A 397 -8.30 8.81 22.08
N MET A 398 -8.09 7.51 22.35
CA MET A 398 -7.00 7.02 23.19
C MET A 398 -5.63 7.30 22.55
N ALA A 399 -5.50 7.10 21.24
CA ALA A 399 -4.26 7.37 20.51
C ALA A 399 -3.86 8.84 20.65
N VAL A 400 -4.79 9.76 20.39
CA VAL A 400 -4.56 11.21 20.56
C VAL A 400 -4.23 11.56 22.02
N TYR A 401 -4.99 11.04 23.00
CA TYR A 401 -4.78 11.33 24.41
C TYR A 401 -3.39 10.89 24.90
N HIS A 402 -2.97 9.67 24.52
CA HIS A 402 -1.69 9.07 24.96
C HIS A 402 -0.51 9.45 24.06
N GLY A 403 -0.74 10.23 22.99
CA GLY A 403 0.28 10.58 22.01
C GLY A 403 0.84 9.37 21.27
N LYS A 404 -0.05 8.45 20.87
CA LYS A 404 0.23 7.27 20.05
C LYS A 404 -0.33 7.52 18.64
N LEU A 405 0.26 6.86 17.65
CA LEU A 405 -0.10 7.04 16.24
C LEU A 405 -0.81 5.78 15.74
N LEU A 406 -1.80 5.97 14.87
CA LEU A 406 -2.52 4.91 14.17
C LEU A 406 -1.93 4.70 12.77
N ASP A 407 -1.88 3.46 12.32
CA ASP A 407 -1.47 3.11 10.97
C ASP A 407 -2.69 3.13 10.02
N ALA A 408 -3.21 4.33 9.72
CA ALA A 408 -4.31 4.55 8.78
C ALA A 408 -4.16 5.83 7.97
N PHE A 409 -4.76 5.83 6.78
CA PHE A 409 -4.81 6.97 5.87
C PHE A 409 -6.24 7.15 5.46
N PHE A 410 -6.93 8.13 6.06
CA PHE A 410 -8.29 8.40 5.64
C PHE A 410 -8.31 9.45 4.53
N ILE A 411 -9.33 9.37 3.69
CA ILE A 411 -9.62 10.45 2.74
C ILE A 411 -9.84 11.77 3.49
N ARG A 412 -9.47 12.91 2.89
CA ARG A 412 -9.63 14.24 3.52
C ARG A 412 -11.05 14.54 4.03
N PRO A 413 -12.13 14.17 3.30
CA PRO A 413 -13.49 14.29 3.80
C PRO A 413 -13.71 13.70 5.20
N PHE A 414 -13.03 12.60 5.55
CA PHE A 414 -13.14 11.99 6.88
C PHE A 414 -12.71 12.96 7.99
N TYR A 415 -11.55 13.60 7.84
CA TYR A 415 -11.06 14.59 8.81
C TYR A 415 -11.91 15.87 8.82
N LYS A 416 -12.38 16.32 7.65
CA LYS A 416 -13.31 17.47 7.57
C LYS A 416 -14.62 17.18 8.32
N MET A 417 -15.18 15.97 8.20
CA MET A 417 -16.35 15.54 8.96
C MET A 417 -16.09 15.56 10.48
N MET A 418 -14.91 15.09 10.92
CA MET A 418 -14.54 15.15 12.34
C MET A 418 -14.50 16.58 12.88
N LEU A 419 -14.02 17.53 12.08
CA LEU A 419 -13.92 18.94 12.43
C LEU A 419 -15.26 19.68 12.28
N GLY A 420 -16.23 19.09 11.57
CA GLY A 420 -17.47 19.74 11.17
C GLY A 420 -17.24 20.86 10.14
N LYS A 421 -16.25 20.69 9.25
CA LYS A 421 -15.98 21.59 8.13
C LYS A 421 -16.77 21.17 6.89
N PRO A 422 -17.13 22.11 6.00
CA PRO A 422 -17.73 21.77 4.71
C PRO A 422 -16.73 21.01 3.83
N ILE A 423 -17.27 20.08 3.05
CA ILE A 423 -16.53 19.30 2.06
C ILE A 423 -16.76 19.96 0.70
N ASP A 424 -15.68 20.20 -0.03
CA ASP A 424 -15.69 20.96 -1.27
C ASP A 424 -15.46 20.06 -2.48
N LEU A 425 -15.77 20.56 -3.68
CA LEU A 425 -15.55 19.81 -4.93
C LEU A 425 -14.09 19.34 -5.08
N LYS A 426 -13.12 20.15 -4.63
CA LYS A 426 -11.70 19.80 -4.68
C LYS A 426 -11.35 18.57 -3.84
N ASP A 427 -12.12 18.26 -2.80
CA ASP A 427 -11.86 17.05 -2.00
C ASP A 427 -12.21 15.77 -2.79
N MET A 428 -13.09 15.87 -3.78
CA MET A 428 -13.45 14.77 -4.68
C MET A 428 -12.25 14.32 -5.53
N GLU A 429 -11.43 15.26 -6.00
CA GLU A 429 -10.27 14.98 -6.87
C GLU A 429 -9.35 13.89 -6.30
N SER A 430 -9.14 13.93 -4.98
CA SER A 430 -8.27 12.99 -4.25
C SER A 430 -8.89 11.63 -3.96
N VAL A 431 -10.21 11.49 -4.12
CA VAL A 431 -10.94 10.24 -3.81
C VAL A 431 -11.37 9.54 -5.10
N ASP A 432 -11.91 10.32 -6.03
CA ASP A 432 -12.43 9.87 -7.31
C ASP A 432 -12.18 10.96 -8.37
N SER A 433 -11.04 10.87 -9.04
CA SER A 433 -10.63 11.85 -10.04
C SER A 433 -11.56 11.86 -11.27
N GLU A 434 -12.15 10.71 -11.63
CA GLU A 434 -13.07 10.63 -12.77
C GLU A 434 -14.38 11.34 -12.46
N TYR A 435 -14.97 11.06 -11.30
CA TYR A 435 -16.19 11.72 -10.87
C TYR A 435 -15.99 13.22 -10.62
N TYR A 436 -14.82 13.61 -10.10
CA TYR A 436 -14.42 15.02 -10.00
C TYR A 436 -14.41 15.71 -11.36
N ASN A 437 -13.83 15.10 -12.41
CA ASN A 437 -13.78 15.68 -13.74
C ASN A 437 -15.18 15.89 -14.33
N SER A 438 -16.09 14.94 -14.12
CA SER A 438 -17.49 15.05 -14.56
C SER A 438 -18.21 16.21 -13.86
N LEU A 439 -18.06 16.34 -12.54
CA LEU A 439 -18.65 17.45 -11.78
C LEU A 439 -18.00 18.80 -12.12
N LEU A 440 -16.70 18.82 -12.41
CA LEU A 440 -16.00 20.02 -12.88
C LEU A 440 -16.50 20.44 -14.26
N TRP A 441 -16.74 19.49 -15.17
CA TRP A 441 -17.34 19.77 -16.46
C TRP A 441 -18.73 20.37 -16.31
N ILE A 442 -19.59 19.78 -15.47
CA ILE A 442 -20.93 20.34 -15.16
C ILE A 442 -20.80 21.76 -14.61
N LYS A 443 -19.80 22.02 -13.76
CA LYS A 443 -19.57 23.35 -13.20
C LYS A 443 -19.17 24.39 -14.25
N GLU A 444 -18.32 24.00 -15.21
CA GLU A 444 -17.73 24.91 -16.19
C GLU A 444 -18.57 25.08 -17.47
N ASN A 445 -19.50 24.16 -17.75
CA ASN A 445 -20.31 24.13 -18.95
C ASN A 445 -21.82 24.16 -18.62
N ASP A 446 -22.67 24.31 -19.63
CA ASP A 446 -24.12 24.20 -19.47
C ASP A 446 -24.53 22.71 -19.49
N PRO A 447 -25.07 22.14 -18.39
CA PRO A 447 -25.44 20.74 -18.32
C PRO A 447 -26.85 20.46 -18.87
N SER A 448 -27.59 21.44 -19.39
CA SER A 448 -28.96 21.23 -19.87
C SER A 448 -29.09 20.18 -20.98
N GLU A 449 -28.03 19.99 -21.79
CA GLU A 449 -27.99 18.96 -22.83
C GLU A 449 -27.81 17.54 -22.27
N LEU A 450 -27.34 17.39 -21.03
CA LEU A 450 -27.12 16.10 -20.40
C LEU A 450 -28.41 15.45 -19.88
N GLU A 451 -29.53 16.17 -19.91
CA GLU A 451 -30.85 15.72 -19.40
C GLU A 451 -30.82 15.16 -17.96
N LEU A 452 -29.88 15.64 -17.15
CA LEU A 452 -29.75 15.24 -15.75
C LEU A 452 -30.86 15.85 -14.90
N THR A 453 -31.21 15.18 -13.81
CA THR A 453 -32.16 15.66 -12.80
C THR A 453 -31.50 15.65 -11.43
N PHE A 454 -32.17 16.18 -10.39
CA PHE A 454 -31.70 16.13 -9.01
C PHE A 454 -31.90 14.74 -8.37
N SER A 455 -31.55 13.68 -9.10
CA SER A 455 -31.56 12.30 -8.66
C SER A 455 -30.25 11.60 -9.02
N LEU A 456 -29.90 10.56 -8.28
CA LEU A 456 -28.72 9.72 -8.52
C LEU A 456 -29.13 8.26 -8.56
N ASP A 457 -28.51 7.51 -9.45
CA ASP A 457 -28.65 6.07 -9.49
C ASP A 457 -27.65 5.41 -8.52
N GLU A 458 -28.17 4.59 -7.62
CA GLU A 458 -27.42 3.82 -6.63
C GLU A 458 -27.47 2.34 -7.02
N GLU A 459 -26.33 1.78 -7.42
CA GLU A 459 -26.22 0.35 -7.69
C GLU A 459 -25.83 -0.39 -6.40
N SER A 460 -26.76 -1.18 -5.87
CA SER A 460 -26.56 -2.01 -4.67
C SER A 460 -26.86 -3.47 -5.01
N PHE A 461 -25.86 -4.35 -4.87
CA PHE A 461 -26.00 -5.80 -5.12
C PHE A 461 -26.58 -6.14 -6.52
N GLY A 462 -26.21 -5.37 -7.54
CA GLY A 462 -26.71 -5.53 -8.92
C GLY A 462 -28.13 -4.98 -9.16
N HIS A 463 -28.70 -4.28 -8.18
CA HIS A 463 -29.96 -3.55 -8.31
C HIS A 463 -29.71 -2.05 -8.35
N THR A 464 -30.15 -1.38 -9.42
CA THR A 464 -30.10 0.08 -9.54
C THR A 464 -31.35 0.69 -8.91
N SER A 465 -31.16 1.51 -7.88
CA SER A 465 -32.22 2.28 -7.23
C SER A 465 -32.00 3.77 -7.47
N GLN A 466 -33.05 4.49 -7.87
CA GLN A 466 -32.98 5.93 -8.08
C GLN A 466 -33.26 6.66 -6.76
N ARG A 467 -32.35 7.56 -6.37
CA ARG A 467 -32.44 8.34 -5.14
C ARG A 467 -32.48 9.83 -5.44
N ASP A 468 -33.50 10.49 -4.92
CA ASP A 468 -33.61 11.95 -4.97
C ASP A 468 -32.59 12.64 -4.05
N LEU A 469 -31.88 13.63 -4.60
CA LEU A 469 -30.95 14.49 -3.87
C LEU A 469 -31.66 15.53 -3.00
N LYS A 470 -32.86 15.93 -3.43
CA LYS A 470 -33.75 16.86 -2.73
C LYS A 470 -35.21 16.44 -2.95
N PRO A 471 -36.18 16.93 -2.16
CA PRO A 471 -37.57 16.56 -2.34
C PRO A 471 -38.03 16.79 -3.79
N ASP A 472 -38.61 15.76 -4.40
CA ASP A 472 -39.07 15.76 -5.80
C ASP A 472 -37.93 15.93 -6.84
N GLY A 473 -36.72 15.49 -6.48
CA GLY A 473 -35.50 15.71 -7.25
C GLY A 473 -35.50 15.11 -8.65
N ALA A 474 -36.07 13.91 -8.83
CA ALA A 474 -36.22 13.26 -10.13
C ALA A 474 -37.03 14.10 -11.15
N ASN A 475 -37.91 14.99 -10.68
CA ASN A 475 -38.73 15.85 -11.55
C ASN A 475 -38.12 17.24 -11.79
N ILE A 476 -36.97 17.53 -11.19
CA ILE A 476 -36.30 18.83 -11.29
C ILE A 476 -35.12 18.70 -12.24
N PRO A 477 -35.19 19.27 -13.46
CA PRO A 477 -34.09 19.20 -14.41
C PRO A 477 -32.89 20.04 -13.96
N LEU A 478 -31.70 19.56 -14.29
CA LEU A 478 -30.44 20.25 -14.12
C LEU A 478 -30.29 21.31 -15.22
N THR A 479 -30.02 22.54 -14.82
CA THR A 479 -29.88 23.71 -15.68
C THR A 479 -28.64 24.50 -15.29
N ASP A 480 -28.19 25.40 -16.16
CA ASP A 480 -27.03 26.25 -15.87
C ASP A 480 -27.19 27.06 -14.57
N GLU A 481 -28.42 27.46 -14.23
CA GLU A 481 -28.74 28.25 -13.04
C GLU A 481 -28.68 27.46 -11.73
N ASN A 482 -28.97 26.15 -11.77
CA ASN A 482 -29.10 25.31 -10.55
C ASN A 482 -27.96 24.28 -10.40
N LYS A 483 -26.97 24.28 -11.30
CA LYS A 483 -25.85 23.32 -11.30
C LYS A 483 -24.98 23.35 -10.04
N ASP A 484 -24.76 24.52 -9.44
CA ASP A 484 -23.97 24.64 -8.21
C ASP A 484 -24.68 23.96 -7.00
N GLU A 485 -26.01 24.04 -6.96
CA GLU A 485 -26.83 23.35 -5.96
C GLU A 485 -26.72 21.84 -6.14
N TYR A 486 -26.86 21.36 -7.38
CA TYR A 486 -26.72 19.95 -7.72
C TYR A 486 -25.36 19.39 -7.29
N ILE A 487 -24.26 20.06 -7.66
CA ILE A 487 -22.89 19.64 -7.28
C ILE A 487 -22.76 19.57 -5.76
N SER A 488 -23.28 20.57 -5.04
CA SER A 488 -23.23 20.60 -3.57
C SER A 488 -24.00 19.44 -2.94
N LEU A 489 -25.18 19.11 -3.46
CA LEU A 489 -26.00 17.99 -2.98
C LEU A 489 -25.35 16.64 -3.29
N VAL A 490 -24.73 16.48 -4.47
CA VAL A 490 -23.97 15.29 -4.84
C VAL A 490 -22.80 15.06 -3.88
N ILE A 491 -22.00 16.09 -3.60
CA ILE A 491 -20.87 16.01 -2.66
C ILE A 491 -21.35 15.65 -1.25
N GLN A 492 -22.40 16.34 -0.79
CA GLN A 492 -23.01 16.07 0.52
C GLN A 492 -23.50 14.63 0.63
N TRP A 493 -24.17 14.12 -0.40
CA TRP A 493 -24.62 12.74 -0.42
C TRP A 493 -23.46 11.74 -0.42
N ARG A 494 -22.50 11.93 -1.33
CA ARG A 494 -21.37 11.02 -1.56
C ARG A 494 -20.45 10.84 -0.35
N PHE A 495 -20.22 11.91 0.41
CA PHE A 495 -19.29 11.87 1.55
C PHE A 495 -19.96 11.86 2.92
N VAL A 496 -21.16 12.44 3.05
CA VAL A 496 -21.78 12.64 4.36
C VAL A 496 -22.98 11.72 4.54
N SER A 497 -24.01 11.86 3.70
CA SER A 497 -25.31 11.21 3.92
C SER A 497 -25.20 9.69 3.99
N ARG A 498 -24.37 9.06 3.16
CA ARG A 498 -24.23 7.60 3.07
C ARG A 498 -23.47 6.94 4.24
N VAL A 499 -22.74 7.71 5.04
CA VAL A 499 -21.89 7.21 6.15
C VAL A 499 -22.15 7.94 7.48
N GLN A 500 -23.24 8.70 7.55
CA GLN A 500 -23.52 9.59 8.68
C GLN A 500 -23.65 8.83 10.00
N GLU A 501 -24.30 7.67 10.01
CA GLU A 501 -24.50 6.87 11.22
C GLU A 501 -23.18 6.30 11.74
N GLN A 502 -22.35 5.76 10.83
CA GLN A 502 -21.01 5.27 11.12
C GLN A 502 -20.11 6.37 11.67
N MET A 503 -20.11 7.54 11.03
CA MET A 503 -19.34 8.70 11.49
C MET A 503 -19.82 9.21 12.85
N ASN A 504 -21.14 9.24 13.09
CA ASN A 504 -21.69 9.63 14.39
C ASN A 504 -21.24 8.67 15.49
N ALA A 505 -21.29 7.36 15.25
CA ALA A 505 -20.81 6.36 16.19
C ALA A 505 -19.31 6.52 16.48
N PHE A 506 -18.49 6.71 15.44
CA PHE A 506 -17.07 7.00 15.57
C PHE A 506 -16.81 8.26 16.41
N LEU A 507 -17.50 9.37 16.10
CA LEU A 507 -17.35 10.63 16.83
C LEU A 507 -17.85 10.53 18.27
N GLU A 508 -18.89 9.74 18.55
CA GLU A 508 -19.32 9.47 19.93
C GLU A 508 -18.18 8.82 20.74
N GLY A 509 -17.53 7.80 20.18
CA GLY A 509 -16.39 7.14 20.79
C GLY A 509 -15.18 8.06 20.99
N PHE A 510 -14.84 8.85 19.96
CA PHE A 510 -13.70 9.75 19.97
C PHE A 510 -13.90 10.92 20.94
N ASN A 511 -15.05 11.57 20.88
CA ASN A 511 -15.38 12.75 21.68
C ASN A 511 -15.53 12.43 23.18
N ALA A 512 -15.80 11.17 23.52
CA ALA A 512 -15.81 10.72 24.92
C ALA A 512 -14.44 10.86 25.60
N LEU A 513 -13.34 10.78 24.84
CA LEU A 513 -11.98 10.96 25.37
C LEU A 513 -11.44 12.36 25.10
N ILE A 514 -11.65 12.89 23.88
CA ILE A 514 -11.11 14.16 23.45
C ILE A 514 -12.26 15.15 23.18
N PRO A 515 -12.40 16.22 23.96
CA PRO A 515 -13.44 17.22 23.72
C PRO A 515 -13.36 17.82 22.30
N PRO A 516 -14.50 17.96 21.58
CA PRO A 516 -14.52 18.51 20.22
C PRO A 516 -13.86 19.89 20.10
N THR A 517 -13.99 20.72 21.14
CA THR A 517 -13.41 22.07 21.21
C THR A 517 -11.88 22.07 21.13
N LEU A 518 -11.23 21.00 21.58
CA LEU A 518 -9.78 20.89 21.54
C LEU A 518 -9.27 20.36 20.19
N VAL A 519 -10.13 19.71 19.40
CA VAL A 519 -9.76 19.18 18.08
C VAL A 519 -10.05 20.18 16.97
N LYS A 520 -11.12 20.97 17.11
CA LYS A 520 -11.50 22.01 16.14
C LYS A 520 -10.49 23.15 15.97
N ILE A 521 -9.45 23.22 16.80
CA ILE A 521 -8.34 24.19 16.63
C ILE A 521 -7.38 23.77 15.51
N PHE A 522 -7.39 22.50 15.11
CA PHE A 522 -6.57 21.95 14.04
C PHE A 522 -7.31 22.02 12.71
N ASP A 523 -6.56 22.14 11.62
CA ASP A 523 -7.10 21.86 10.28
C ASP A 523 -7.08 20.35 9.96
N GLU A 524 -7.61 19.98 8.80
CA GLU A 524 -7.74 18.59 8.36
C GLU A 524 -6.39 17.90 8.17
N HIS A 525 -5.36 18.62 7.71
CA HIS A 525 -4.00 18.09 7.54
C HIS A 525 -3.30 17.94 8.89
N GLU A 526 -3.46 18.91 9.78
CA GLU A 526 -2.95 18.87 11.14
C GLU A 526 -3.61 17.76 11.96
N LEU A 527 -4.91 17.49 11.75
CA LEU A 527 -5.63 16.41 12.42
C LEU A 527 -5.16 15.03 11.92
N GLU A 528 -4.94 14.87 10.61
CA GLU A 528 -4.29 13.69 10.04
C GLU A 528 -2.94 13.45 10.71
N LEU A 529 -2.09 14.48 10.79
CA LEU A 529 -0.76 14.38 11.40
C LEU A 529 -0.82 14.10 12.90
N LEU A 530 -1.85 14.59 13.59
CA LEU A 530 -2.08 14.32 15.01
C LEU A 530 -2.42 12.85 15.27
N MET A 531 -3.20 12.23 14.38
CA MET A 531 -3.67 10.85 14.55
C MET A 531 -2.73 9.80 13.94
N CYS A 532 -2.22 10.08 12.74
CA CYS A 532 -1.53 9.10 11.91
C CYS A 532 -0.03 9.41 11.75
N GLY A 533 0.39 10.65 12.03
CA GLY A 533 1.78 11.09 11.87
C GLY A 533 2.19 11.25 10.40
N ILE A 534 3.49 11.45 10.16
CA ILE A 534 4.03 11.68 8.82
C ILE A 534 4.07 10.36 8.05
N GLN A 535 3.57 10.40 6.82
CA GLN A 535 3.53 9.26 5.91
C GLN A 535 4.89 8.92 5.29
N HIS A 536 5.61 9.93 4.80
CA HIS A 536 6.90 9.75 4.14
C HIS A 536 8.06 10.10 5.06
N ILE A 537 8.95 9.14 5.24
CA ILE A 537 10.09 9.28 6.14
C ILE A 537 11.21 10.04 5.42
N ASP A 538 11.51 11.23 5.91
CA ASP A 538 12.71 11.99 5.56
C ASP A 538 13.95 11.37 6.24
N VAL A 539 14.76 10.66 5.45
CA VAL A 539 16.01 10.02 5.89
C VAL A 539 17.04 11.06 6.33
N LYS A 540 17.02 12.27 5.76
CA LYS A 540 17.93 13.34 6.15
C LYS A 540 17.58 13.85 7.54
N ASP A 541 16.30 14.12 7.80
CA ASP A 541 15.82 14.48 9.14
C ASP A 541 16.08 13.36 10.16
N TRP A 542 15.86 12.10 9.78
CA TRP A 542 16.16 10.94 10.62
C TRP A 542 17.63 10.89 11.02
N LYS A 543 18.53 11.01 10.05
CA LYS A 543 19.97 11.01 10.30
C LYS A 543 20.41 12.17 11.18
N GLN A 544 19.90 13.38 10.92
CA GLN A 544 20.26 14.59 11.67
C GLN A 544 19.85 14.52 13.14
N ASN A 545 18.76 13.83 13.45
CA ASN A 545 18.23 13.69 14.81
C ASN A 545 18.56 12.32 15.44
N THR A 546 19.63 11.66 14.98
CA THR A 546 20.11 10.39 15.55
C THR A 546 21.28 10.59 16.50
N LEU A 547 21.21 9.94 17.68
CA LEU A 547 22.32 9.83 18.63
C LEU A 547 23.13 8.55 18.40
N TYR A 548 24.43 8.61 18.68
CA TYR A 548 25.34 7.46 18.56
C TYR A 548 25.98 7.14 19.93
N LYS A 549 26.12 5.85 20.25
CA LYS A 549 26.72 5.34 21.50
C LYS A 549 27.64 4.13 21.24
N GLY A 550 28.49 3.81 22.21
CA GLY A 550 29.38 2.64 22.16
C GLY A 550 30.42 2.74 21.05
N ASP A 551 31.28 3.77 21.06
CA ASP A 551 32.29 4.04 20.02
C ASP A 551 31.72 4.39 18.62
N TYR A 552 30.42 4.27 18.39
CA TYR A 552 29.81 4.75 17.17
C TYR A 552 29.68 6.27 17.16
N HIS A 553 29.88 6.84 15.98
CA HIS A 553 29.71 8.25 15.67
C HIS A 553 29.31 8.36 14.19
N ALA A 554 28.86 9.55 13.75
CA ALA A 554 28.30 9.76 12.40
C ALA A 554 29.22 9.31 11.24
N ASN A 555 30.55 9.36 11.45
CA ASN A 555 31.56 9.02 10.45
C ASN A 555 32.09 7.57 10.56
N HIS A 556 31.56 6.77 11.50
CA HIS A 556 31.96 5.38 11.63
C HIS A 556 31.47 4.56 10.43
N ILE A 557 32.30 3.67 9.89
CA ILE A 557 32.01 2.95 8.63
C ILE A 557 30.69 2.17 8.67
N VAL A 558 30.42 1.48 9.80
CA VAL A 558 29.16 0.74 10.02
C VAL A 558 27.94 1.68 10.05
N VAL A 559 28.11 2.89 10.58
CA VAL A 559 27.03 3.90 10.61
C VAL A 559 26.79 4.47 9.21
N GLN A 560 27.84 4.70 8.42
CA GLN A 560 27.71 5.11 7.01
C GLN A 560 26.98 4.03 6.20
N TRP A 561 27.33 2.76 6.40
CA TRP A 561 26.62 1.63 5.79
C TRP A 561 25.16 1.56 6.21
N PHE A 562 24.86 1.75 7.50
CA PHE A 562 23.49 1.79 7.99
C PHE A 562 22.66 2.84 7.24
N TRP A 563 23.13 4.09 7.15
CA TRP A 563 22.39 5.14 6.44
C TRP A 563 22.29 4.91 4.94
N ARG A 564 23.30 4.29 4.32
CA ARG A 564 23.23 3.87 2.91
C ARG A 564 22.14 2.81 2.69
N VAL A 565 21.99 1.86 3.63
CA VAL A 565 20.89 0.88 3.60
C VAL A 565 19.53 1.56 3.82
N VAL A 566 19.42 2.47 4.78
CA VAL A 566 18.15 3.19 5.03
C VAL A 566 17.75 4.05 3.83
N LEU A 567 18.72 4.68 3.16
CA LEU A 567 18.48 5.45 1.95
C LEU A 567 18.02 4.56 0.78
N SER A 568 18.52 3.32 0.67
CA SER A 568 18.10 2.37 -0.38
C SER A 568 16.74 1.72 -0.13
N PHE A 569 16.24 1.79 1.10
CA PHE A 569 14.92 1.26 1.43
C PHE A 569 13.78 2.08 0.82
N SER A 570 12.72 1.38 0.40
CA SER A 570 11.42 1.98 0.12
C SER A 570 10.84 2.61 1.39
N ASN A 571 9.87 3.52 1.24
CA ASN A 571 9.20 4.13 2.39
C ASN A 571 8.57 3.07 3.32
N GLU A 572 8.06 1.98 2.76
CA GLU A 572 7.52 0.86 3.52
C GLU A 572 8.60 0.20 4.38
N MET A 573 9.75 -0.14 3.81
CA MET A 573 10.84 -0.78 4.56
C MET A 573 11.44 0.18 5.60
N ARG A 574 11.49 1.49 5.34
CA ARG A 574 11.83 2.52 6.33
C ARG A 574 10.84 2.53 7.48
N SER A 575 9.56 2.43 7.18
CA SER A 575 8.48 2.39 8.18
C SER A 575 8.57 1.12 9.03
N ARG A 576 8.88 -0.04 8.44
CA ARG A 576 9.12 -1.29 9.18
C ARG A 576 10.37 -1.22 10.06
N LEU A 577 11.46 -0.62 9.58
CA LEU A 577 12.64 -0.37 10.41
C LEU A 577 12.33 0.57 11.58
N LEU A 578 11.57 1.64 11.32
CA LEU A 578 11.15 2.56 12.38
C LEU A 578 10.31 1.83 13.42
N GLN A 579 9.37 0.98 12.97
CA GLN A 579 8.55 0.16 13.84
C GLN A 579 9.39 -0.82 14.68
N PHE A 580 10.35 -1.50 14.05
CA PHE A 580 11.27 -2.39 14.74
C PHE A 580 11.98 -1.68 15.90
N VAL A 581 12.45 -0.44 15.69
CA VAL A 581 13.25 0.30 16.68
C VAL A 581 12.43 1.09 17.69
N THR A 582 11.26 1.59 17.31
CA THR A 582 10.47 2.55 18.12
C THR A 582 9.10 2.03 18.55
N GLY A 583 8.64 0.92 17.99
CA GLY A 583 7.30 0.36 18.19
C GLY A 583 6.20 1.06 17.40
N THR A 584 6.54 2.02 16.54
CA THR A 584 5.59 2.69 15.63
C THR A 584 6.20 2.84 14.23
N SER A 585 5.38 2.71 13.19
CA SER A 585 5.78 2.92 11.79
C SER A 585 5.80 4.39 11.37
N ARG A 586 5.43 5.31 12.28
CA ARG A 586 5.09 6.70 11.96
C ARG A 586 5.98 7.70 12.68
N VAL A 587 6.27 8.80 12.00
CA VAL A 587 7.09 9.90 12.54
C VAL A 587 6.19 11.01 13.07
N PRO A 588 6.45 11.59 14.24
CA PRO A 588 5.72 12.77 14.72
C PRO A 588 5.81 13.95 13.74
N MET A 589 4.84 14.86 13.75
CA MET A 589 4.76 15.96 12.77
C MET A 589 6.01 16.85 12.67
N ASN A 590 6.72 17.10 13.76
CA ASN A 590 7.96 17.90 13.74
C ASN A 590 9.21 17.03 13.48
N GLY A 591 9.03 15.87 12.88
CA GLY A 591 10.10 14.97 12.49
C GLY A 591 10.71 14.19 13.65
N PHE A 592 11.90 13.67 13.41
CA PHE A 592 12.64 12.81 14.33
C PHE A 592 13.14 13.53 15.59
N LYS A 593 13.19 14.86 15.55
CA LYS A 593 13.55 15.70 16.70
C LYS A 593 12.59 15.56 17.87
N GLU A 594 11.32 15.29 17.58
CA GLU A 594 10.27 15.17 18.59
C GLU A 594 9.85 13.72 18.83
N LEU A 595 10.75 12.77 18.60
CA LEU A 595 10.54 11.39 19.03
C LEU A 595 10.36 11.30 20.55
N TYR A 596 9.41 10.48 20.97
CA TYR A 596 9.13 10.20 22.37
C TYR A 596 9.43 8.73 22.69
N GLY A 597 10.16 8.51 23.78
CA GLY A 597 10.36 7.21 24.41
C GLY A 597 9.39 7.01 25.56
N SER A 598 9.68 6.04 26.42
CA SER A 598 8.86 5.70 27.58
C SER A 598 8.85 6.78 28.67
N ASN A 599 9.96 7.52 28.79
CA ASN A 599 10.19 8.49 29.87
C ASN A 599 10.11 9.95 29.39
N GLY A 600 9.56 10.20 28.20
CA GLY A 600 9.47 11.54 27.60
C GLY A 600 10.22 11.65 26.27
N PRO A 601 10.66 12.86 25.88
CA PRO A 601 11.42 13.08 24.64
C PRO A 601 12.67 12.21 24.59
N GLN A 602 12.82 11.41 23.53
CA GLN A 602 13.91 10.47 23.35
C GLN A 602 14.20 10.29 21.86
N LEU A 603 15.38 10.73 21.44
CA LEU A 603 15.83 10.62 20.05
C LEU A 603 16.15 9.17 19.67
N PHE A 604 16.10 8.91 18.36
CA PHE A 604 16.58 7.67 17.78
C PHE A 604 18.06 7.47 18.11
N THR A 605 18.45 6.29 18.58
CA THR A 605 19.82 6.02 19.05
C THR A 605 20.38 4.76 18.41
N ILE A 606 21.61 4.83 17.87
CA ILE A 606 22.37 3.67 17.40
C ILE A 606 23.50 3.40 18.38
N GLU A 607 23.51 2.22 18.99
CA GLU A 607 24.54 1.80 19.95
C GLU A 607 25.29 0.58 19.42
N ARG A 608 26.62 0.60 19.51
CA ARG A 608 27.42 -0.58 19.19
C ARG A 608 27.21 -1.65 20.26
N TRP A 609 26.95 -2.87 19.81
CA TRP A 609 26.81 -4.00 20.72
C TRP A 609 27.19 -5.33 20.07
N GLY A 610 27.70 -6.28 20.86
CA GLY A 610 27.90 -7.65 20.43
C GLY A 610 29.00 -7.86 19.39
N THR A 611 28.92 -8.99 18.68
CA THR A 611 29.87 -9.40 17.65
C THR A 611 29.22 -9.42 16.26
N PRO A 612 30.00 -9.41 15.16
CA PRO A 612 29.47 -9.34 13.79
C PRO A 612 28.52 -10.47 13.39
N GLU A 613 28.47 -11.56 14.18
CA GLU A 613 27.61 -12.72 13.95
C GLU A 613 26.17 -12.48 14.45
N ASN A 614 26.00 -11.60 15.44
CA ASN A 614 24.70 -11.27 16.03
C ASN A 614 23.78 -10.54 15.04
N TYR A 615 22.47 -10.69 15.23
CA TYR A 615 21.47 -9.84 14.58
C TYR A 615 21.35 -8.50 15.32
N PRO A 616 20.93 -7.41 14.65
CA PRO A 616 20.59 -6.17 15.31
C PRO A 616 19.42 -6.41 16.27
N ARG A 617 19.43 -5.72 17.42
CA ARG A 617 18.35 -5.78 18.41
C ARG A 617 17.79 -4.39 18.65
N ALA A 618 16.52 -4.31 19.02
CA ALA A 618 15.85 -3.05 19.26
C ALA A 618 15.30 -2.95 20.67
N HIS A 619 15.34 -1.74 21.23
CA HIS A 619 14.76 -1.38 22.51
C HIS A 619 13.77 -0.24 22.29
N THR A 620 12.51 -0.58 22.01
CA THR A 620 11.44 0.37 21.65
C THR A 620 11.15 1.41 22.71
N CYS A 621 11.39 1.08 23.98
CA CYS A 621 11.21 2.01 25.09
C CYS A 621 12.18 3.21 25.03
N PHE A 622 13.35 3.01 24.42
CA PHE A 622 14.43 3.99 24.34
C PHE A 622 14.71 4.47 22.91
N ASN A 623 13.89 4.07 21.93
CA ASN A 623 14.12 4.32 20.50
C ASN A 623 15.55 3.94 20.08
N ARG A 624 16.07 2.82 20.60
CA ARG A 624 17.47 2.41 20.43
C ARG A 624 17.59 1.14 19.61
N ILE A 625 18.48 1.15 18.63
CA ILE A 625 18.97 -0.04 17.93
C ILE A 625 20.39 -0.37 18.38
N ASP A 626 20.57 -1.59 18.83
CA ASP A 626 21.85 -2.20 19.13
C ASP A 626 22.38 -2.81 17.81
N LEU A 627 23.36 -2.15 17.21
CA LEU A 627 23.91 -2.48 15.90
C LEU A 627 25.30 -3.12 16.05
N PRO A 628 25.48 -4.39 15.64
CA PRO A 628 26.79 -5.03 15.70
C PRO A 628 27.82 -4.44 14.74
N PRO A 629 29.13 -4.54 15.08
CA PRO A 629 30.21 -4.02 14.25
C PRO A 629 30.48 -4.93 13.03
N TYR A 630 29.52 -4.99 12.10
CA TYR A 630 29.60 -5.79 10.89
C TYR A 630 30.86 -5.49 10.08
N LYS A 631 31.33 -6.50 9.33
CA LYS A 631 32.58 -6.42 8.56
C LYS A 631 32.34 -5.96 7.11
N SER A 632 31.09 -5.96 6.64
CA SER A 632 30.75 -5.51 5.30
C SER A 632 29.34 -4.92 5.22
N TYR A 633 29.15 -4.06 4.21
CA TYR A 633 27.84 -3.49 3.85
C TYR A 633 26.77 -4.58 3.61
N GLN A 634 27.12 -5.62 2.85
CA GLN A 634 26.21 -6.72 2.53
C GLN A 634 25.77 -7.47 3.80
N GLN A 635 26.72 -7.74 4.69
CA GLN A 635 26.43 -8.41 5.96
C GLN A 635 25.46 -7.57 6.81
N LEU A 636 25.69 -6.25 6.89
CA LEU A 636 24.79 -5.35 7.60
C LEU A 636 23.39 -5.38 7.00
N ARG A 637 23.28 -5.21 5.66
CA ARG A 637 22.00 -5.18 4.97
C ARG A 637 21.21 -6.47 5.19
N ASP A 638 21.82 -7.62 4.94
CA ASP A 638 21.14 -8.91 5.04
C ASP A 638 20.68 -9.20 6.47
N LYS A 639 21.51 -8.86 7.47
CA LYS A 639 21.17 -9.04 8.89
C LYS A 639 20.08 -8.07 9.33
N LEU A 640 20.11 -6.83 8.85
CA LEU A 640 19.12 -5.81 9.17
C LEU A 640 17.76 -6.15 8.56
N VAL A 641 17.70 -6.49 7.28
CA VAL A 641 16.45 -6.90 6.60
C VAL A 641 15.83 -8.12 7.28
N LYS A 642 16.64 -9.16 7.55
CA LYS A 642 16.15 -10.36 8.25
C LYS A 642 15.64 -10.07 9.67
N ALA A 643 16.26 -9.12 10.38
CA ALA A 643 15.80 -8.74 11.71
C ALA A 643 14.45 -8.00 11.65
N ILE A 644 14.27 -7.09 10.68
CA ILE A 644 13.02 -6.36 10.46
C ILE A 644 11.89 -7.32 10.04
N GLU A 645 12.16 -8.25 9.13
CA GLU A 645 11.15 -9.19 8.64
C GLU A 645 10.84 -10.31 9.63
N GLY A 646 11.83 -10.72 10.43
CA GLY A 646 11.70 -11.78 11.43
C GLY A 646 11.04 -11.35 12.73
N SER A 647 10.84 -10.04 12.98
CA SER A 647 10.33 -9.52 14.25
C SER A 647 8.80 -9.50 14.37
N GLN A 648 8.09 -10.51 13.88
CA GLN A 648 6.62 -10.60 14.03
C GLN A 648 6.12 -10.77 15.50
N GLY A 649 7.02 -10.76 16.48
CA GLY A 649 6.69 -10.64 17.91
C GLY A 649 7.86 -10.10 18.71
N PHE A 650 7.60 -9.23 19.69
CA PHE A 650 8.61 -8.76 20.66
C PHE A 650 8.88 -9.82 21.73
N ALA A 651 9.37 -10.98 21.29
CA ALA A 651 10.19 -11.78 22.18
C ALA A 651 11.50 -11.02 22.33
N GLY A 652 11.68 -10.34 23.45
CA GLY A 652 12.97 -9.79 23.85
C GLY A 652 14.03 -10.87 23.64
N VAL A 653 14.92 -10.66 22.68
CA VAL A 653 16.11 -11.49 22.50
C VAL A 653 17.10 -11.09 23.58
N ASP A 654 16.81 -11.53 24.80
CA ASP A 654 17.85 -11.84 25.78
C ASP A 654 18.51 -13.16 25.42
#